data_AF-A0A5A9GTS2-F1
#
_entry.id   AF-A0A5A9GTS2-F1
#
_cell.length_a   1.000
_cell.length_b   1.000
_cell.length_c   1.000
_cell.angle_alpha   90.00
_cell.angle_beta   90.00
_cell.angle_gamma   90.00
#
_symmetry.space_group_name_H-M   'P 1'
#
loop_
_entity.id
_entity.type
_entity.pdbx_description
1 polymer ?
#
loop_
_entity_poly.entity_id
_entity_poly.type
_entity_poly.pdbx_seq_one_letter_code
_entity_poly.pdbx_strand_id
1 'polypeptide(L)'
;MQNASFAGRFKVGTRIQVGFLLILALLVSVAALGVRSLSTVEDGFNRYALISDNSMRVSEIDSAVADMRRNVVNYSFSGTSTLIAPIQAQQKKLGEMLHTVRESTLDPGRRALVDRMIQKMDGYASNFAQLVKLREQRDRLVFEDLMPSGLKAREGLSQIATGGIAAGDFESAAYAGQALETLILARLSAQRFLTEPSAKTADEVRSRMDGFIKAAGILAGRLTDPAQKRAAEEAVQIAGRYLENFNRVVTAVNDAQALAFGTMAKEADEFGELVDKTVVSQTDARKTVLTGAQNDMESTSTLLIGMAVGALAIGILVALVTARSIVRPVVQMTGTMTELAAGNLTVDVPALQNRDEIGSMAKAVLVFKENAVEKKRMDEAERERLEAERRAAEAQRVREQAIGEEIAGLIDAVSKGDLDRRIDLAGKDGFYKTMSEGINRLTDTVEAVIADLGEVLSALAQGDLNRRVTRDYQGAFEQVKTDVNATSTRLAEIVGQITQAAETIAAAAAEVSLGSSDLADRTEQQASSLEETAASMEELGATVRSNAENAQRANVMAAQARGSAESGGGVAGSAIEAMRRIEESSRKITDIIGVIDEIAFQTNLLALNAAVEAARAGDAGRGFAVVAQEVRQLAQRSAQASKEIKGLILDSDAQVKDGVDLVSKAGDALQGIVSGVQQVATLIAEMASASAEQATALDEINSTVANMDEMTQKNAALVEETTAAAQAMSGQATDLKSLVGFFKFDQAAGFGATGFGYAPAPRAAVHVHAAPAVATTRRAPAPTRPAAKPAAKPAARGNGTAHPGATAKPAARTDSPARSTTVPVLKHSSSDDDDWKEF
;
A
#
# COMPACT_ATOMS: atom_id res chain seq x y z
N MET A 1 45.93 -69.44 39.83
CA MET A 1 45.96 -67.97 39.63
C MET A 1 45.65 -67.66 38.17
N GLN A 2 44.38 -67.52 37.74
CA GLN A 2 44.08 -67.07 36.36
C GLN A 2 42.68 -66.47 36.11
N ASN A 3 41.79 -66.31 37.10
CA ASN A 3 40.41 -65.81 36.89
C ASN A 3 40.09 -64.46 37.56
N ALA A 4 41.03 -63.49 37.57
CA ALA A 4 40.69 -62.11 37.96
C ALA A 4 40.15 -61.36 36.73
N SER A 5 38.93 -60.83 36.79
CA SER A 5 38.37 -60.04 35.68
C SER A 5 39.24 -58.80 35.40
N PHE A 6 39.42 -58.42 34.14
CA PHE A 6 40.21 -57.24 33.73
C PHE A 6 39.78 -55.97 34.46
N ALA A 7 38.48 -55.84 34.74
CA ALA A 7 37.91 -54.75 35.52
C ALA A 7 38.48 -54.70 36.95
N GLY A 8 38.48 -55.83 37.67
CA GLY A 8 38.93 -56.01 39.07
C GLY A 8 40.39 -55.63 39.39
N ARG A 9 41.13 -55.10 38.40
CA ARG A 9 42.52 -54.61 38.52
C ARG A 9 42.63 -53.11 38.79
N PHE A 10 41.57 -52.33 38.58
CA PHE A 10 41.58 -50.87 38.74
C PHE A 10 40.75 -50.42 39.95
N LYS A 11 41.12 -49.31 40.60
CA LYS A 11 40.34 -48.71 41.69
C LYS A 11 38.94 -48.29 41.23
N VAL A 12 37.95 -48.37 42.11
CA VAL A 12 36.55 -48.01 41.82
C VAL A 12 36.44 -46.56 41.31
N GLY A 13 37.18 -45.62 41.92
CA GLY A 13 37.20 -44.21 41.51
C GLY A 13 37.72 -43.99 40.08
N THR A 14 38.75 -44.73 39.67
CA THR A 14 39.33 -44.63 38.30
C THR A 14 38.33 -45.10 37.24
N ARG A 15 37.52 -46.12 37.54
CA ARG A 15 36.49 -46.63 36.61
C ARG A 15 35.37 -45.62 36.39
N ILE A 16 34.92 -44.95 37.46
CA ILE A 16 33.88 -43.91 37.39
C ILE A 16 34.40 -42.69 36.62
N GLN A 17 35.64 -42.25 36.89
CA GLN A 17 36.26 -41.12 36.20
C GLN A 17 36.43 -41.35 34.70
N VAL A 18 36.82 -42.56 34.28
CA VAL A 18 36.94 -42.92 32.84
C VAL A 18 35.58 -42.91 32.15
N GLY A 19 34.54 -43.46 32.80
CA GLY A 19 33.17 -43.42 32.27
C GLY A 19 32.65 -41.99 32.11
N PHE A 20 32.91 -41.13 33.11
CA PHE A 20 32.50 -39.72 33.08
C PHE A 20 33.27 -38.91 32.03
N LEU A 21 34.58 -39.14 31.87
CA LEU A 21 35.40 -38.50 30.84
C LEU A 21 34.96 -38.85 29.42
N LEU A 22 34.56 -40.11 29.18
CA LEU A 22 34.03 -40.54 27.88
C LEU A 22 32.72 -39.83 27.53
N ILE A 23 31.81 -39.69 28.50
CA ILE A 23 30.55 -38.97 28.31
C ILE A 23 30.81 -37.47 28.08
N LEU A 24 31.72 -36.87 28.85
CA LEU A 24 32.08 -35.46 28.69
C LEU A 24 32.71 -35.17 27.32
N ALA A 25 33.64 -36.02 26.86
CA ALA A 25 34.26 -35.90 25.54
C ALA A 25 33.22 -36.01 24.40
N LEU A 26 32.22 -36.88 24.58
CA LEU A 26 31.12 -37.03 23.63
C LEU A 26 30.24 -35.78 23.61
N LEU A 27 29.88 -35.23 24.77
CA LEU A 27 29.09 -33.99 24.88
C LEU A 27 29.81 -32.80 24.23
N VAL A 28 31.12 -32.65 24.44
CA VAL A 28 31.93 -31.62 23.79
C VAL A 28 31.93 -31.79 22.27
N SER A 29 32.01 -33.02 21.78
CA SER A 29 31.98 -33.31 20.34
C SER A 29 30.62 -32.99 19.71
N VAL A 30 29.51 -33.34 20.39
CA VAL A 30 28.14 -32.99 19.97
C VAL A 30 27.96 -31.47 19.95
N ALA A 31 28.41 -30.77 20.99
CA ALA A 31 28.34 -29.31 21.07
C ALA A 31 29.15 -28.64 19.95
N ALA A 32 30.38 -29.08 19.68
CA ALA A 32 31.22 -28.54 18.62
C ALA A 32 30.61 -28.72 17.22
N LEU A 33 30.01 -29.90 16.96
CA LEU A 33 29.30 -30.17 15.70
C LEU A 33 28.00 -29.36 15.58
N GLY A 34 27.27 -29.19 16.68
CA GLY A 34 26.07 -28.36 16.74
C GLY A 34 26.37 -26.89 16.39
N VAL A 35 27.42 -26.31 16.99
CA VAL A 35 27.84 -24.93 16.69
C VAL A 35 28.28 -24.78 15.23
N ARG A 36 29.09 -25.72 14.72
CA ARG A 36 29.54 -25.70 13.32
C ARG A 36 28.36 -25.76 12.35
N SER A 37 27.40 -26.65 12.60
CA SER A 37 26.21 -26.74 11.75
C SER A 37 25.38 -25.45 11.77
N LEU A 38 25.14 -24.90 12.96
CA LEU A 38 24.35 -23.67 13.09
C LEU A 38 24.99 -22.52 12.29
N SER A 39 26.33 -22.40 12.33
CA SER A 39 27.05 -21.41 11.53
C SER A 39 26.92 -21.59 10.01
N THR A 40 26.92 -22.83 9.51
CA THR A 40 26.70 -23.08 8.07
C THR A 40 25.28 -22.74 7.62
N VAL A 41 24.29 -22.98 8.49
CA VAL A 41 22.89 -22.63 8.22
C VAL A 41 22.71 -21.11 8.24
N GLU A 42 23.30 -20.42 9.23
CA GLU A 42 23.32 -18.97 9.32
C GLU A 42 23.94 -18.32 8.08
N ASP A 43 25.08 -18.81 7.61
CA ASP A 43 25.72 -18.35 6.37
C ASP A 43 24.82 -18.55 5.13
N GLY A 44 24.09 -19.67 5.07
CA GLY A 44 23.11 -19.96 4.03
C GLY A 44 21.97 -18.94 4.02
N PHE A 45 21.37 -18.66 5.17
CA PHE A 45 20.31 -17.66 5.31
C PHE A 45 20.79 -16.24 5.03
N ASN A 46 21.99 -15.87 5.47
CA ASN A 46 22.59 -14.56 5.18
C ASN A 46 22.80 -14.36 3.66
N ARG A 47 23.26 -15.39 2.94
CA ARG A 47 23.37 -15.36 1.47
C ARG A 47 22.00 -15.28 0.80
N TYR A 48 21.01 -16.02 1.30
CA TYR A 48 19.64 -15.96 0.79
C TYR A 48 19.07 -14.55 0.93
N ALA A 49 19.19 -13.95 2.12
CA ALA A 49 18.72 -12.60 2.41
C ALA A 49 19.37 -11.56 1.49
N LEU A 50 20.69 -11.63 1.28
CA LEU A 50 21.43 -10.72 0.40
C LEU A 50 20.99 -10.84 -1.07
N ILE A 51 20.75 -12.05 -1.59
CA ILE A 51 20.23 -12.23 -2.95
C ILE A 51 18.77 -11.75 -3.02
N SER A 52 17.97 -11.92 -1.97
CA SER A 52 16.60 -11.44 -1.95
C SER A 52 16.51 -9.92 -1.96
N ASP A 53 17.30 -9.24 -1.12
CA ASP A 53 17.39 -7.77 -1.09
C ASP A 53 17.82 -7.22 -2.46
N ASN A 54 18.86 -7.82 -3.07
CA ASN A 54 19.28 -7.44 -4.42
C ASN A 54 18.20 -7.68 -5.47
N SER A 55 17.41 -8.75 -5.35
CA SER A 55 16.30 -9.00 -6.28
C SER A 55 15.19 -7.96 -6.14
N MET A 56 14.86 -7.53 -4.92
CA MET A 56 13.86 -6.48 -4.70
C MET A 56 14.35 -5.14 -5.26
N ARG A 57 15.60 -4.76 -4.98
CA ARG A 57 16.20 -3.54 -5.54
C ARG A 57 16.21 -3.51 -7.06
N VAL A 58 16.50 -4.64 -7.71
CA VAL A 58 16.44 -4.73 -9.19
C VAL A 58 15.01 -4.53 -9.69
N SER A 59 14.00 -5.03 -8.98
CA SER A 59 12.59 -4.80 -9.31
C SER A 59 12.17 -3.34 -9.10
N GLU A 60 12.64 -2.68 -8.04
CA GLU A 60 12.40 -1.25 -7.82
C GLU A 60 13.03 -0.38 -8.91
N ILE A 61 14.24 -0.75 -9.37
CA ILE A 61 14.91 -0.08 -10.49
C ILE A 61 14.07 -0.19 -11.76
N ASP A 62 13.50 -1.36 -12.07
CA ASP A 62 12.66 -1.57 -13.24
C ASP A 62 11.44 -0.64 -13.26
N SER A 63 10.72 -0.60 -12.15
CA SER A 63 9.58 0.31 -11.96
C SER A 63 9.99 1.78 -12.14
N ALA A 64 11.09 2.18 -11.50
CA ALA A 64 11.62 3.53 -11.62
C ALA A 64 12.08 3.88 -13.06
N VAL A 65 12.55 2.92 -13.85
CA VAL A 65 12.87 3.12 -15.28
C VAL A 65 11.60 3.29 -16.11
N ALA A 66 10.55 2.51 -15.83
CA ALA A 66 9.26 2.65 -16.51
C ALA A 66 8.65 4.05 -16.30
N ASP A 67 8.71 4.57 -15.08
CA ASP A 67 8.26 5.93 -14.75
C ASP A 67 9.09 7.00 -15.46
N MET A 68 10.42 6.85 -15.43
CA MET A 68 11.33 7.76 -16.13
C MET A 68 11.01 7.79 -17.62
N ARG A 69 10.82 6.61 -18.24
CA ARG A 69 10.47 6.48 -19.67
C ARG A 69 9.17 7.19 -19.98
N ARG A 70 8.14 7.03 -19.14
CA ARG A 70 6.86 7.75 -19.29
C ARG A 70 7.09 9.26 -19.28
N ASN A 71 7.89 9.77 -18.34
CA ASN A 71 8.21 11.20 -18.26
C ASN A 71 9.00 11.71 -19.47
N VAL A 72 9.95 10.91 -19.99
CA VAL A 72 10.68 11.23 -21.23
C VAL A 72 9.75 11.29 -22.44
N VAL A 73 8.84 10.33 -22.58
CA VAL A 73 7.84 10.33 -23.66
C VAL A 73 6.95 11.58 -23.56
N ASN A 74 6.46 11.90 -22.36
CA ASN A 74 5.69 13.12 -22.10
C ASN A 74 6.46 14.38 -22.47
N TYR A 75 7.75 14.46 -22.15
CA TYR A 75 8.61 15.57 -22.58
C TYR A 75 8.78 15.61 -24.12
N SER A 76 8.92 14.45 -24.77
CA SER A 76 9.05 14.34 -26.23
C SER A 76 7.79 14.80 -26.99
N PHE A 77 6.61 14.77 -26.35
CA PHE A 77 5.37 15.32 -26.90
C PHE A 77 5.15 16.78 -26.49
N SER A 78 5.21 17.10 -25.19
CA SER A 78 4.92 18.43 -24.65
C SER A 78 6.02 19.47 -24.88
N GLY A 79 7.29 19.07 -24.70
CA GLY A 79 8.44 19.97 -24.76
C GLY A 79 8.58 20.85 -23.52
N THR A 80 7.81 20.58 -22.46
CA THR A 80 7.78 21.39 -21.24
C THR A 80 9.11 21.32 -20.50
N SER A 81 9.81 22.45 -20.38
CA SER A 81 11.13 22.54 -19.74
C SER A 81 11.13 22.16 -18.26
N THR A 82 10.00 22.31 -17.56
CA THR A 82 9.87 21.93 -16.14
C THR A 82 10.03 20.42 -15.90
N LEU A 83 9.87 19.58 -16.93
CA LEU A 83 10.05 18.14 -16.84
C LEU A 83 11.52 17.70 -16.90
N ILE A 84 12.44 18.56 -17.36
CA ILE A 84 13.85 18.20 -17.57
C ILE A 84 14.54 17.86 -16.25
N ALA A 85 14.43 18.75 -15.25
CA ALA A 85 15.11 18.58 -13.97
C ALA A 85 14.63 17.35 -13.17
N PRO A 86 13.31 17.07 -13.06
CA PRO A 86 12.81 15.83 -12.47
C PRO A 86 13.35 14.57 -13.15
N ILE A 87 13.36 14.53 -14.49
CA ILE A 87 13.88 13.37 -15.24
C ILE A 87 15.38 13.18 -14.97
N GLN A 88 16.18 14.25 -14.97
CA GLN A 88 17.60 14.17 -14.67
C GLN A 88 17.89 13.73 -13.23
N ALA A 89 17.09 14.20 -12.26
CA ALA A 89 17.19 13.76 -10.88
C ALA A 89 16.86 12.26 -10.74
N GLN A 90 15.83 11.79 -11.44
CA GLN A 90 15.46 10.37 -11.49
C GLN A 90 16.55 9.51 -12.15
N GLN A 91 17.15 9.97 -13.26
CA GLN A 91 18.29 9.31 -13.92
C GLN A 91 19.48 9.17 -12.98
N LYS A 92 19.80 10.23 -12.22
CA LYS A 92 20.89 10.19 -11.24
C LYS A 92 20.61 9.17 -10.14
N LYS A 93 19.40 9.19 -9.56
CA LYS A 93 18.99 8.23 -8.52
C LYS A 93 19.05 6.79 -9.04
N LEU A 94 18.58 6.54 -10.25
CA LEU A 94 18.66 5.24 -10.92
C LEU A 94 20.11 4.76 -11.07
N GLY A 95 21.03 5.63 -11.48
CA GLY A 95 22.45 5.32 -11.53
C GLY A 95 23.02 4.92 -10.16
N GLU A 96 22.69 5.66 -9.10
CA GLU A 96 23.12 5.35 -7.73
C GLU A 96 22.58 3.99 -7.25
N MET A 97 21.31 3.69 -7.54
CA MET A 97 20.69 2.39 -7.22
C MET A 97 21.36 1.23 -7.97
N LEU A 98 21.61 1.40 -9.27
CA LEU A 98 22.32 0.39 -10.08
C LEU A 98 23.74 0.14 -9.58
N HIS A 99 24.48 1.18 -9.19
CA HIS A 99 25.80 1.04 -8.57
C HIS A 99 25.75 0.30 -7.23
N THR A 100 24.75 0.59 -6.40
CA THR A 100 24.54 -0.11 -5.12
C THR A 100 24.30 -1.59 -5.35
N VAL A 101 23.40 -1.95 -6.28
CA VAL A 101 23.13 -3.35 -6.65
C VAL A 101 24.36 -4.04 -7.21
N ARG A 102 25.15 -3.33 -8.03
CA ARG A 102 26.40 -3.86 -8.59
C ARG A 102 27.41 -4.19 -7.49
N GLU A 103 27.55 -3.35 -6.48
CA GLU A 103 28.49 -3.54 -5.36
C GLU A 103 28.08 -4.69 -4.45
N SER A 104 26.78 -4.85 -4.19
CA SER A 104 26.24 -5.96 -3.40
C SER A 104 26.13 -7.27 -4.18
N THR A 105 26.33 -7.28 -5.49
CA THR A 105 26.27 -8.49 -6.32
C THR A 105 27.64 -9.16 -6.43
N LEU A 106 27.81 -10.25 -5.67
CA LEU A 106 29.06 -11.02 -5.62
C LEU A 106 29.26 -11.95 -6.84
N ASP A 107 28.17 -12.40 -7.46
CA ASP A 107 28.24 -13.33 -8.59
C ASP A 107 28.71 -12.63 -9.87
N PRO A 108 29.78 -13.11 -10.54
CA PRO A 108 30.33 -12.46 -11.73
C PRO A 108 29.34 -12.36 -12.91
N GLY A 109 28.48 -13.36 -13.10
CA GLY A 109 27.51 -13.40 -14.19
C GLY A 109 26.43 -12.34 -14.02
N ARG A 110 25.83 -12.27 -12.83
CA ARG A 110 24.84 -11.25 -12.48
C ARG A 110 25.44 -9.85 -12.45
N ARG A 111 26.66 -9.71 -11.93
CA ARG A 111 27.36 -8.42 -11.95
C ARG A 111 27.56 -7.89 -13.37
N ALA A 112 27.88 -8.76 -14.33
CA ALA A 112 27.98 -8.40 -15.74
C ALA A 112 26.63 -7.96 -16.36
N LEU A 113 25.50 -8.52 -15.91
CA LEU A 113 24.17 -8.05 -16.33
C LEU A 113 23.90 -6.64 -15.80
N VAL A 114 24.19 -6.38 -14.52
CA VAL A 114 24.05 -5.05 -13.91
C VAL A 114 25.00 -4.03 -14.56
N ASP A 115 26.23 -4.42 -14.91
CA ASP A 115 27.14 -3.55 -15.66
C ASP A 115 26.56 -3.15 -17.03
N ARG A 116 25.88 -4.06 -17.72
CA ARG A 116 25.17 -3.75 -18.97
C ARG A 116 23.97 -2.84 -18.74
N MET A 117 23.24 -3.00 -17.64
CA MET A 117 22.14 -2.09 -17.26
C MET A 117 22.66 -0.67 -17.06
N ILE A 118 23.78 -0.51 -16.33
CA ILE A 118 24.43 0.79 -16.12
C ILE A 118 24.79 1.41 -17.48
N GLN A 119 25.44 0.64 -18.36
CA GLN A 119 25.79 1.12 -19.70
C GLN A 119 24.56 1.59 -20.50
N LYS A 120 23.44 0.86 -20.43
CA LYS A 120 22.19 1.24 -21.11
C LYS A 120 21.56 2.48 -20.49
N MET A 121 21.59 2.59 -19.17
CA MET A 121 21.06 3.75 -18.44
C MET A 121 21.86 5.02 -18.76
N ASP A 122 23.20 4.93 -18.83
CA ASP A 122 24.06 6.05 -19.22
C ASP A 122 23.81 6.48 -20.67
N GLY A 123 23.66 5.50 -21.58
CA GLY A 123 23.28 5.77 -22.98
C GLY A 123 21.93 6.48 -23.07
N TYR A 124 20.94 5.99 -22.34
CA TYR A 124 19.60 6.59 -22.28
C TYR A 124 19.63 8.02 -21.74
N ALA A 125 20.41 8.30 -20.68
CA ALA A 125 20.58 9.64 -20.13
C ALA A 125 21.26 10.60 -21.11
N SER A 126 22.29 10.14 -21.83
CA SER A 126 22.95 10.91 -22.90
C SER A 126 21.99 11.23 -24.04
N ASN A 127 21.20 10.25 -24.49
CA ASN A 127 20.20 10.43 -25.54
C ASN A 127 19.09 11.38 -25.10
N PHE A 128 18.68 11.34 -23.83
CA PHE A 128 17.74 12.33 -23.28
C PHE A 128 18.31 13.76 -23.35
N ALA A 129 19.58 13.95 -22.98
CA ALA A 129 20.21 15.27 -23.10
C ALA A 129 20.29 15.76 -24.55
N GLN A 130 20.48 14.85 -25.52
CA GLN A 130 20.43 15.19 -26.94
C GLN A 130 19.00 15.52 -27.41
N LEU A 131 17.99 14.81 -26.92
CA LEU A 131 16.57 15.10 -27.17
C LEU A 131 16.21 16.51 -26.69
N VAL A 132 16.68 16.90 -25.49
CA VAL A 132 16.51 18.26 -24.97
C VAL A 132 17.12 19.30 -25.92
N LYS A 133 18.37 19.08 -26.39
CA LYS A 133 19.03 19.99 -27.34
C LYS A 133 18.25 20.14 -28.65
N LEU A 134 17.73 19.04 -29.21
CA LEU A 134 16.93 19.06 -30.44
C LEU A 134 15.62 19.85 -30.24
N ARG A 135 14.97 19.71 -29.08
CA ARG A 135 13.79 20.48 -28.70
C ARG A 135 14.09 21.97 -28.55
N GLU A 136 15.16 22.33 -27.84
CA GLU A 136 15.58 23.73 -27.69
C GLU A 136 15.98 24.36 -29.03
N GLN A 137 16.60 23.58 -29.93
CA GLN A 137 16.91 24.03 -31.28
C GLN A 137 15.64 24.27 -32.10
N ARG A 138 14.68 23.34 -32.06
CA ARG A 138 13.36 23.53 -32.68
C ARG A 138 12.69 24.80 -32.14
N ASP A 139 12.68 24.99 -30.82
CA ASP A 139 12.01 26.13 -30.20
C ASP A 139 12.65 27.45 -30.61
N ARG A 140 13.99 27.55 -30.61
CA ARG A 140 14.67 28.73 -31.14
C ARG A 140 14.28 29.03 -32.59
N LEU A 141 14.33 28.03 -33.47
CA LEU A 141 13.93 28.21 -34.87
C LEU A 141 12.48 28.69 -35.01
N VAL A 142 11.57 28.19 -34.16
CA VAL A 142 10.15 28.60 -34.20
C VAL A 142 9.95 30.01 -33.66
N PHE A 143 10.47 30.30 -32.46
CA PHE A 143 10.21 31.53 -31.73
C PHE A 143 11.07 32.71 -32.18
N GLU A 144 12.34 32.48 -32.52
CA GLU A 144 13.29 33.54 -32.87
C GLU A 144 13.34 33.79 -34.39
N ASP A 145 13.09 32.78 -35.23
CA ASP A 145 13.20 32.92 -36.68
C ASP A 145 11.84 32.92 -37.41
N LEU A 146 11.07 31.83 -37.30
CA LEU A 146 9.84 31.61 -38.09
C LEU A 146 8.74 32.61 -37.74
N MET A 147 8.45 32.81 -36.45
CA MET A 147 7.38 33.72 -36.02
C MET A 147 7.65 35.19 -36.38
N PRO A 148 8.84 35.76 -36.09
CA PRO A 148 9.15 37.13 -36.47
C PRO A 148 9.14 37.32 -37.99
N SER A 149 9.68 36.37 -38.76
CA SER A 149 9.66 36.40 -40.22
C SER A 149 8.22 36.45 -40.77
N GLY A 150 7.35 35.55 -40.31
CA GLY A 150 5.95 35.53 -40.73
C GLY A 150 5.18 36.79 -40.32
N LEU A 151 5.50 37.39 -39.17
CA LEU A 151 4.90 38.65 -38.72
C LEU A 151 5.32 39.83 -39.59
N LYS A 152 6.62 39.93 -39.91
CA LYS A 152 7.19 41.00 -40.73
C LYS A 152 6.66 40.97 -42.16
N ALA A 153 6.58 39.80 -42.79
CA ALA A 153 5.97 39.66 -44.11
C ALA A 153 4.49 40.09 -44.11
N ARG A 154 3.73 39.71 -43.06
CA ARG A 154 2.33 40.12 -42.90
C ARG A 154 2.20 41.64 -42.75
N GLU A 155 3.06 42.26 -41.96
CA GLU A 155 3.04 43.71 -41.76
C GLU A 155 3.29 44.47 -43.06
N GLY A 156 4.33 44.09 -43.82
CA GLY A 156 4.63 44.71 -45.11
C GLY A 156 3.46 44.60 -46.11
N LEU A 157 2.87 43.41 -46.23
CA LEU A 157 1.72 43.20 -47.13
C LEU A 157 0.45 43.92 -46.66
N SER A 158 0.23 44.02 -45.35
CA SER A 158 -0.90 44.77 -44.78
C SER A 158 -0.76 46.27 -45.05
N GLN A 159 0.45 46.81 -45.00
CA GLN A 159 0.72 48.20 -45.35
C GLN A 159 0.47 48.46 -46.84
N ILE A 160 0.83 47.53 -47.73
CA ILE A 160 0.53 47.62 -49.16
C ILE A 160 -0.99 47.57 -49.39
N ALA A 161 -1.70 46.63 -48.75
CA ALA A 161 -3.15 46.50 -48.90
C ALA A 161 -3.90 47.77 -48.43
N THR A 162 -3.57 48.27 -47.24
CA THR A 162 -4.20 49.47 -46.67
C THR A 162 -3.82 50.74 -47.43
N GLY A 163 -2.56 50.87 -47.84
CA GLY A 163 -2.08 51.98 -48.67
C GLY A 163 -2.74 52.02 -50.05
N GLY A 164 -2.92 50.85 -50.69
CA GLY A 164 -3.63 50.72 -51.95
C GLY A 164 -5.10 51.16 -51.85
N ILE A 165 -5.81 50.73 -50.80
CA ILE A 165 -7.20 51.17 -50.53
C ILE A 165 -7.25 52.70 -50.35
N ALA A 166 -6.33 53.27 -49.58
CA ALA A 166 -6.29 54.71 -49.32
C ALA A 166 -5.98 55.54 -50.58
N ALA A 167 -5.15 55.00 -51.49
CA ALA A 167 -4.76 55.64 -52.73
C ALA A 167 -5.75 55.38 -53.90
N GLY A 168 -6.77 54.53 -53.71
CA GLY A 168 -7.69 54.11 -54.77
C GLY A 168 -7.13 53.05 -55.73
N ASP A 169 -5.97 52.46 -55.42
CA ASP A 169 -5.38 51.33 -56.15
C ASP A 169 -5.93 50.01 -55.59
N PHE A 170 -7.18 49.72 -55.93
CA PHE A 170 -7.88 48.52 -55.48
C PHE A 170 -7.29 47.23 -56.07
N GLU A 171 -6.62 47.32 -57.22
CA GLU A 171 -5.99 46.16 -57.86
C GLU A 171 -4.78 45.69 -57.05
N SER A 172 -3.85 46.59 -56.73
CA SER A 172 -2.71 46.26 -55.86
C SER A 172 -3.17 45.85 -54.46
N ALA A 173 -4.22 46.46 -53.92
CA ALA A 173 -4.80 46.07 -52.64
C ALA A 173 -5.38 44.64 -52.65
N ALA A 174 -6.05 44.24 -53.74
CA ALA A 174 -6.58 42.89 -53.91
C ALA A 174 -5.45 41.85 -54.00
N TYR A 175 -4.39 42.11 -54.78
CA TYR A 175 -3.23 41.23 -54.86
C TYR A 175 -2.48 41.11 -53.53
N ALA A 176 -2.36 42.22 -52.78
CA ALA A 176 -1.80 42.19 -51.42
C ALA A 176 -2.67 41.38 -50.44
N GLY A 177 -4.00 41.47 -50.56
CA GLY A 177 -4.95 40.63 -49.83
C GLY A 177 -4.78 39.14 -50.13
N GLN A 178 -4.64 38.77 -51.41
CA GLN A 178 -4.39 37.38 -51.82
C GLN A 178 -3.05 36.84 -51.32
N ALA A 179 -2.00 37.67 -51.34
CA ALA A 179 -0.70 37.33 -50.76
C ALA A 179 -0.78 37.16 -49.23
N LEU A 180 -1.56 37.98 -48.52
CA LEU A 180 -1.81 37.83 -47.09
C LEU A 180 -2.54 36.53 -46.76
N GLU A 181 -3.59 36.19 -47.52
CA GLU A 181 -4.35 34.95 -47.33
C GLU A 181 -3.44 33.72 -47.46
N THR A 182 -2.65 33.65 -48.54
CA THR A 182 -1.72 32.54 -48.78
C THR A 182 -0.64 32.45 -47.70
N LEU A 183 -0.13 33.58 -47.19
CA LEU A 183 0.79 33.61 -46.06
C LEU A 183 0.15 33.08 -44.77
N ILE A 184 -1.08 33.48 -44.45
CA ILE A 184 -1.79 33.02 -43.25
C ILE A 184 -2.03 31.52 -43.32
N LEU A 185 -2.46 31.00 -44.48
CA LEU A 185 -2.65 29.57 -44.68
C LEU A 185 -1.34 28.78 -44.56
N ALA A 186 -0.23 29.31 -45.08
CA ALA A 186 1.08 28.68 -44.95
C ALA A 186 1.59 28.66 -43.49
N ARG A 187 1.32 29.71 -42.72
CA ARG A 187 1.64 29.76 -41.29
C ARG A 187 0.75 28.83 -40.47
N LEU A 188 -0.54 28.71 -40.83
CA LEU A 188 -1.47 27.78 -40.19
C LEU A 188 -1.04 26.33 -40.42
N SER A 189 -0.65 25.96 -41.65
CA SER A 189 -0.11 24.63 -41.91
C SER A 189 1.21 24.37 -41.18
N ALA A 190 2.04 25.39 -40.99
CA ALA A 190 3.27 25.26 -40.20
C ALA A 190 2.97 24.99 -38.72
N GLN A 191 1.95 25.66 -38.16
CA GLN A 191 1.47 25.39 -36.81
C GLN A 191 0.88 23.98 -36.69
N ARG A 192 0.16 23.50 -37.71
CA ARG A 192 -0.33 22.12 -37.76
C ARG A 192 0.80 21.10 -37.78
N PHE A 193 1.88 21.34 -38.52
CA PHE A 193 3.07 20.49 -38.49
C PHE A 193 3.70 20.43 -37.08
N LEU A 194 3.73 21.55 -36.36
CA LEU A 194 4.27 21.59 -34.99
C LEU A 194 3.43 20.79 -33.99
N THR A 195 2.11 20.72 -34.19
CA THR A 195 1.21 19.93 -33.33
C THR A 195 1.14 18.46 -33.76
N GLU A 196 1.18 18.19 -35.07
CA GLU A 196 1.06 16.87 -35.68
C GLU A 196 2.10 16.71 -36.81
N PRO A 197 3.36 16.38 -36.45
CA PRO A 197 4.44 16.26 -37.42
C PRO A 197 4.23 15.08 -38.36
N SER A 198 4.21 15.33 -39.66
CA SER A 198 4.17 14.29 -40.69
C SER A 198 4.77 14.80 -41.99
N ALA A 199 5.16 13.89 -42.89
CA ALA A 199 5.59 14.25 -44.23
C ALA A 199 4.51 15.07 -44.97
N LYS A 200 3.25 14.66 -44.83
CA LYS A 200 2.09 15.33 -45.45
C LYS A 200 1.93 16.77 -44.95
N THR A 201 2.02 17.00 -43.64
CA THR A 201 1.89 18.35 -43.06
C THR A 201 3.10 19.23 -43.42
N ALA A 202 4.30 18.66 -43.53
CA ALA A 202 5.48 19.38 -44.03
C ALA A 202 5.34 19.78 -45.51
N ASP A 203 4.86 18.87 -46.36
CA ASP A 203 4.61 19.15 -47.79
C ASP A 203 3.51 20.18 -48.00
N GLU A 204 2.48 20.19 -47.14
CA GLU A 204 1.43 21.21 -47.16
C GLU A 204 2.02 22.61 -46.90
N VAL A 205 2.94 22.77 -45.95
CA VAL A 205 3.63 24.04 -45.70
C VAL A 205 4.42 24.49 -46.92
N ARG A 206 5.20 23.58 -47.52
CA ARG A 206 5.99 23.87 -48.73
C ARG A 206 5.10 24.35 -49.88
N SER A 207 4.01 23.64 -50.13
CA SER A 207 3.05 23.97 -51.19
C SER A 207 2.36 25.33 -50.96
N ARG A 208 1.89 25.59 -49.73
CA ARG A 208 1.26 26.87 -49.37
C ARG A 208 2.24 28.04 -49.46
N MET A 209 3.48 27.83 -49.02
CA MET A 209 4.54 28.84 -49.10
C MET A 209 4.96 29.13 -50.55
N ASP A 210 5.00 28.13 -51.43
CA ASP A 210 5.20 28.32 -52.87
C ASP A 210 4.07 29.17 -53.49
N GLY A 211 2.82 28.91 -53.09
CA GLY A 211 1.67 29.75 -53.45
C GLY A 211 1.83 31.21 -52.99
N PHE A 212 2.31 31.41 -51.76
CA PHE A 212 2.62 32.75 -51.24
C PHE A 212 3.72 33.45 -52.03
N ILE A 213 4.84 32.77 -52.30
CA ILE A 213 5.95 33.30 -53.10
C ILE A 213 5.47 33.78 -54.47
N LYS A 214 4.63 32.97 -55.14
CA LYS A 214 4.02 33.32 -56.43
C LYS A 214 3.12 34.55 -56.32
N ALA A 215 2.22 34.59 -55.33
CA ALA A 215 1.30 35.71 -55.12
C ALA A 215 2.05 37.02 -54.81
N ALA A 216 3.02 36.99 -53.89
CA ALA A 216 3.85 38.13 -53.53
C ALA A 216 4.76 38.60 -54.68
N GLY A 217 5.26 37.67 -55.51
CA GLY A 217 6.03 37.99 -56.70
C GLY A 217 5.20 38.67 -57.80
N ILE A 218 3.96 38.21 -58.02
CA ILE A 218 3.02 38.88 -58.94
C ILE A 218 2.72 40.30 -58.46
N LEU A 219 2.46 40.48 -57.15
CA LEU A 219 2.26 41.79 -56.54
C LEU A 219 3.47 42.71 -56.76
N ALA A 220 4.69 42.24 -56.46
CA ALA A 220 5.91 43.01 -56.65
C ALA A 220 6.13 43.47 -58.11
N GLY A 221 5.70 42.65 -59.08
CA GLY A 221 5.77 42.99 -60.51
C GLY A 221 4.77 44.07 -60.96
N ARG A 222 3.67 44.25 -60.23
CA ARG A 222 2.61 45.22 -60.57
C ARG A 222 2.74 46.56 -59.83
N LEU A 223 3.40 46.57 -58.67
CA LEU A 223 3.57 47.78 -57.87
C LEU A 223 4.45 48.82 -58.58
N THR A 224 3.95 50.05 -58.64
CA THR A 224 4.64 51.20 -59.21
C THR A 224 5.34 52.06 -58.15
N ASP A 225 4.79 52.10 -56.93
CA ASP A 225 5.42 52.78 -55.79
C ASP A 225 6.70 52.05 -55.35
N PRO A 226 7.88 52.73 -55.34
CA PRO A 226 9.14 52.09 -55.02
C PRO A 226 9.23 51.52 -53.60
N ALA A 227 8.54 52.10 -52.62
CA ALA A 227 8.55 51.64 -51.24
C ALA A 227 7.68 50.37 -51.09
N GLN A 228 6.49 50.38 -51.67
CA GLN A 228 5.59 49.22 -51.70
C GLN A 228 6.21 48.05 -52.47
N LYS A 229 6.84 48.32 -53.62
CA LYS A 229 7.54 47.30 -54.41
C LYS A 229 8.64 46.62 -53.61
N ARG A 230 9.49 47.39 -52.92
CA ARG A 230 10.52 46.83 -52.03
C ARG A 230 9.93 46.00 -50.90
N ALA A 231 8.81 46.43 -50.30
CA ALA A 231 8.14 45.68 -49.26
C ALA A 231 7.60 44.33 -49.77
N ALA A 232 7.06 44.28 -51.00
CA ALA A 232 6.62 43.03 -51.64
C ALA A 232 7.81 42.11 -52.00
N GLU A 233 8.91 42.66 -52.52
CA GLU A 233 10.15 41.91 -52.77
C GLU A 233 10.78 41.37 -51.47
N GLU A 234 10.75 42.16 -50.40
CA GLU A 234 11.20 41.73 -49.07
C GLU A 234 10.31 40.59 -48.53
N ALA A 235 8.99 40.65 -48.76
CA ALA A 235 8.08 39.56 -48.39
C ALA A 235 8.42 38.24 -49.10
N VAL A 236 8.80 38.29 -50.38
CA VAL A 236 9.28 37.12 -51.14
C VAL A 236 10.60 36.58 -50.56
N GLN A 237 11.55 37.45 -50.22
CA GLN A 237 12.81 37.04 -49.59
C GLN A 237 12.59 36.43 -48.19
N ILE A 238 11.66 37.00 -47.41
CA ILE A 238 11.26 36.47 -46.11
C ILE A 238 10.63 35.08 -46.27
N ALA A 239 9.80 34.85 -47.30
CA ALA A 239 9.24 33.53 -47.58
C ALA A 239 10.32 32.46 -47.82
N GLY A 240 11.38 32.79 -48.58
CA GLY A 240 12.51 31.90 -48.81
C GLY A 240 13.22 31.51 -47.52
N ARG A 241 13.57 32.51 -46.68
CA ARG A 241 14.18 32.27 -45.35
C ARG A 241 13.26 31.52 -44.40
N TYR A 242 11.97 31.81 -44.44
CA TYR A 242 10.96 31.10 -43.66
C TYR A 242 10.96 29.62 -44.02
N LEU A 243 10.97 29.28 -45.31
CA LEU A 243 10.98 27.90 -45.77
C LEU A 243 12.27 27.15 -45.40
N GLU A 244 13.42 27.83 -45.51
CA GLU A 244 14.70 27.29 -45.07
C GLU A 244 14.70 26.94 -43.57
N ASN A 245 14.28 27.89 -42.72
CA ASN A 245 14.18 27.67 -41.28
C ASN A 245 13.08 26.65 -40.93
N PHE A 246 11.98 26.61 -41.67
CA PHE A 246 10.96 25.58 -41.52
C PHE A 246 11.53 24.19 -41.81
N ASN A 247 12.33 24.01 -42.87
CA ASN A 247 12.95 22.72 -43.14
C ASN A 247 13.94 22.30 -42.04
N ARG A 248 14.66 23.26 -41.42
CA ARG A 248 15.49 22.98 -40.23
C ARG A 248 14.65 22.53 -39.04
N VAL A 249 13.46 23.11 -38.85
CA VAL A 249 12.48 22.64 -37.85
C VAL A 249 12.01 21.23 -38.16
N VAL A 250 11.69 20.92 -39.42
CA VAL A 250 11.29 19.57 -39.83
C VAL A 250 12.38 18.56 -39.49
N THR A 251 13.65 18.85 -39.78
CA THR A 251 14.79 18.01 -39.41
C THR A 251 14.88 17.82 -37.90
N ALA A 252 14.86 18.91 -37.11
CA ALA A 252 14.97 18.82 -35.65
C ALA A 252 13.82 18.00 -35.02
N VAL A 253 12.60 18.12 -35.56
CA VAL A 253 11.43 17.36 -35.10
C VAL A 253 11.56 15.87 -35.44
N ASN A 254 11.96 15.55 -36.68
CA ASN A 254 12.16 14.16 -37.10
C ASN A 254 13.29 13.48 -36.33
N ASP A 255 14.41 14.18 -36.12
CA ASP A 255 15.54 13.67 -35.34
C ASP A 255 15.13 13.43 -33.88
N ALA A 256 14.35 14.34 -33.29
CA ALA A 256 13.82 14.17 -31.94
C ALA A 256 12.87 12.97 -31.84
N GLN A 257 11.99 12.77 -32.83
CA GLN A 257 11.08 11.61 -32.88
C GLN A 257 11.85 10.30 -33.07
N ALA A 258 12.83 10.26 -33.98
CA ALA A 258 13.66 9.08 -34.21
C ALA A 258 14.48 8.72 -32.97
N LEU A 259 15.00 9.71 -32.25
CA LEU A 259 15.74 9.51 -31.01
C LEU A 259 14.82 8.98 -29.89
N ALA A 260 13.69 9.62 -29.65
CA ALA A 260 12.78 9.27 -28.55
C ALA A 260 12.07 7.92 -28.76
N PHE A 261 11.50 7.69 -29.96
CA PHE A 261 10.67 6.51 -30.25
C PHE A 261 11.42 5.39 -30.96
N GLY A 262 12.63 5.65 -31.49
CA GLY A 262 13.49 4.64 -32.09
C GLY A 262 14.58 4.20 -31.13
N THR A 263 15.57 5.06 -30.91
CA THR A 263 16.78 4.69 -30.14
C THR A 263 16.49 4.51 -28.65
N MET A 264 15.91 5.51 -27.99
CA MET A 264 15.66 5.47 -26.55
C MET A 264 14.63 4.40 -26.18
N ALA A 265 13.58 4.23 -26.99
CA ALA A 265 12.61 3.15 -26.79
C ALA A 265 13.29 1.77 -26.83
N LYS A 266 14.14 1.51 -27.82
CA LYS A 266 14.91 0.27 -27.92
C LYS A 266 15.88 0.06 -26.75
N GLU A 267 16.57 1.11 -26.31
CA GLU A 267 17.45 1.03 -25.13
C GLU A 267 16.68 0.67 -23.85
N ALA A 268 15.47 1.21 -23.69
CA ALA A 268 14.61 0.87 -22.55
C ALA A 268 14.11 -0.58 -22.62
N ASP A 269 13.74 -1.08 -23.80
CA ASP A 269 13.33 -2.48 -23.95
C ASP A 269 14.50 -3.45 -23.69
N GLU A 270 15.70 -3.13 -24.19
CA GLU A 270 16.92 -3.89 -23.89
C GLU A 270 17.31 -3.84 -22.40
N PHE A 271 17.02 -2.72 -21.72
CA PHE A 271 17.19 -2.62 -20.27
C PHE A 271 16.22 -3.56 -19.52
N GLY A 272 14.94 -3.56 -19.89
CA GLY A 272 13.94 -4.47 -19.32
C GLY A 272 14.33 -5.94 -19.48
N GLU A 273 14.83 -6.33 -20.66
CA GLU A 273 15.35 -7.71 -20.84
C GLU A 273 16.51 -8.06 -19.91
N LEU A 274 17.38 -7.09 -19.59
CA LEU A 274 18.49 -7.31 -18.64
C LEU A 274 17.95 -7.44 -17.22
N VAL A 275 16.93 -6.68 -16.85
CA VAL A 275 16.24 -6.78 -15.55
C VAL A 275 15.67 -8.18 -15.41
N ASP A 276 14.87 -8.63 -16.37
CA ASP A 276 14.26 -9.95 -16.36
C ASP A 276 15.31 -11.06 -16.21
N LYS A 277 16.37 -11.03 -17.01
CA LYS A 277 17.48 -11.99 -16.91
C LYS A 277 18.14 -11.97 -15.53
N THR A 278 18.25 -10.79 -14.92
CA THR A 278 18.86 -10.65 -13.58
C THR A 278 17.93 -11.17 -12.50
N VAL A 279 16.64 -10.84 -12.54
CA VAL A 279 15.63 -11.33 -11.58
C VAL A 279 15.50 -12.85 -11.67
N VAL A 280 15.46 -13.42 -12.87
CA VAL A 280 15.46 -14.88 -13.08
C VAL A 280 16.70 -15.51 -12.49
N SER A 281 17.90 -14.99 -12.82
CA SER A 281 19.16 -15.49 -12.27
C SER A 281 19.23 -15.38 -10.74
N GLN A 282 18.69 -14.32 -10.15
CA GLN A 282 18.60 -14.16 -8.70
C GLN A 282 17.60 -15.13 -8.06
N THR A 283 16.50 -15.41 -8.73
CA THR A 283 15.49 -16.38 -8.26
C THR A 283 16.03 -17.80 -8.29
N ASP A 284 16.72 -18.19 -9.36
CA ASP A 284 17.39 -19.49 -9.44
C ASP A 284 18.44 -19.64 -8.34
N ALA A 285 19.28 -18.61 -8.13
CA ALA A 285 20.29 -18.64 -7.08
C ALA A 285 19.68 -18.70 -5.67
N ARG A 286 18.59 -17.97 -5.40
CA ARG A 286 17.85 -18.08 -4.12
C ARG A 286 17.36 -19.50 -3.89
N LYS A 287 16.78 -20.12 -4.92
CA LYS A 287 16.30 -21.50 -4.86
C LYS A 287 17.45 -22.47 -4.58
N THR A 288 18.58 -22.33 -5.27
CA THR A 288 19.77 -23.16 -5.01
C THR A 288 20.31 -23.00 -3.59
N VAL A 289 20.39 -21.77 -3.07
CA VAL A 289 20.85 -21.51 -1.69
C VAL A 289 19.87 -22.08 -0.67
N LEU A 290 18.56 -21.91 -0.88
CA LEU A 290 17.53 -22.43 0.01
C LEU A 290 17.53 -23.95 0.05
N THR A 291 17.57 -24.61 -1.11
CA THR A 291 17.65 -26.08 -1.19
C THR A 291 18.96 -26.59 -0.59
N GLY A 292 20.08 -25.88 -0.79
CA GLY A 292 21.36 -26.18 -0.14
C GLY A 292 21.25 -26.13 1.39
N ALA A 293 20.69 -25.04 1.93
CA ALA A 293 20.48 -24.87 3.36
C ALA A 293 19.52 -25.91 3.95
N GLN A 294 18.46 -26.29 3.22
CA GLN A 294 17.55 -27.37 3.61
C GLN A 294 18.27 -28.72 3.66
N ASN A 295 19.07 -29.06 2.65
CA ASN A 295 19.86 -30.29 2.63
C ASN A 295 20.90 -30.32 3.77
N ASP A 296 21.56 -29.19 4.05
CA ASP A 296 22.51 -29.05 5.16
C ASP A 296 21.81 -29.22 6.51
N MET A 297 20.59 -28.70 6.64
CA MET A 297 19.75 -28.84 7.84
C MET A 297 19.26 -30.28 8.04
N GLU A 298 18.81 -30.97 6.98
CA GLU A 298 18.45 -32.39 7.02
C GLU A 298 19.65 -33.29 7.35
N SER A 299 20.80 -33.05 6.70
CA SER A 299 22.03 -33.80 6.95
C SER A 299 22.51 -33.62 8.40
N THR A 300 22.47 -32.37 8.90
CA THR A 300 22.78 -32.07 10.30
C THR A 300 21.83 -32.78 11.24
N SER A 301 20.52 -32.66 11.02
CA SER A 301 19.50 -33.26 11.89
C SER A 301 19.72 -34.78 12.00
N THR A 302 19.95 -35.43 10.86
CA THR A 302 20.26 -36.85 10.79
C THR A 302 21.54 -37.21 11.56
N LEU A 303 22.60 -36.40 11.42
CA LEU A 303 23.87 -36.62 12.12
C LEU A 303 23.73 -36.42 13.64
N LEU A 304 23.01 -35.38 14.08
CA LEU A 304 22.75 -35.12 15.50
C LEU A 304 21.87 -36.20 16.13
N ILE A 305 20.81 -36.65 15.45
CA ILE A 305 19.98 -37.78 15.89
C ILE A 305 20.83 -39.06 15.99
N GLY A 306 21.64 -39.34 14.96
CA GLY A 306 22.55 -40.50 14.97
C GLY A 306 23.55 -40.45 16.13
N MET A 307 24.10 -39.27 16.42
CA MET A 307 24.98 -39.06 17.58
C MET A 307 24.24 -39.17 18.92
N ALA A 308 23.01 -38.67 19.03
CA ALA A 308 22.20 -38.79 20.23
C ALA A 308 21.85 -40.25 20.52
N VAL A 309 21.49 -41.03 19.50
CA VAL A 309 21.28 -42.49 19.61
C VAL A 309 22.58 -43.19 20.01
N GLY A 310 23.72 -42.82 19.39
CA GLY A 310 25.03 -43.35 19.75
C GLY A 310 25.43 -43.02 21.19
N ALA A 311 25.17 -41.79 21.64
CA ALA A 311 25.40 -41.32 23.00
C ALA A 311 24.57 -42.11 24.02
N LEU A 312 23.30 -42.33 23.71
CA LEU A 312 22.39 -43.12 24.52
C LEU A 312 22.87 -44.58 24.61
N ALA A 313 23.27 -45.17 23.49
CA ALA A 313 23.81 -46.54 23.46
C ALA A 313 25.11 -46.69 24.28
N ILE A 314 26.04 -45.72 24.16
CA ILE A 314 27.28 -45.69 24.95
C ILE A 314 26.97 -45.47 26.44
N GLY A 315 26.03 -44.57 26.76
CA GLY A 315 25.58 -44.32 28.13
C GLY A 315 24.98 -45.57 28.76
N ILE A 316 24.13 -46.30 28.04
CA ILE A 316 23.57 -47.60 28.46
C ILE A 316 24.70 -48.63 28.65
N LEU A 317 25.65 -48.71 27.72
CA LEU A 317 26.80 -49.63 27.82
C LEU A 317 27.64 -49.34 29.06
N VAL A 318 27.99 -48.08 29.31
CA VAL A 318 28.75 -47.64 30.49
C VAL A 318 27.97 -47.92 31.77
N ALA A 319 26.66 -47.66 31.79
CA ALA A 319 25.79 -47.97 32.92
C ALA A 319 25.75 -49.48 33.22
N LEU A 320 25.60 -50.33 32.19
CA LEU A 320 25.62 -51.79 32.33
C LEU A 320 26.96 -52.32 32.84
N VAL A 321 28.08 -51.79 32.31
CA VAL A 321 29.43 -52.16 32.76
C VAL A 321 29.67 -51.73 34.22
N THR A 322 29.23 -50.53 34.59
CA THR A 322 29.36 -50.00 35.96
C THR A 322 28.49 -50.80 36.95
N ALA A 323 27.24 -51.09 36.58
CA ALA A 323 26.33 -51.91 37.39
C ALA A 323 26.87 -53.32 37.61
N ARG A 324 27.45 -53.94 36.57
CA ARG A 324 27.99 -55.30 36.67
C ARG A 324 29.33 -55.37 37.40
N SER A 325 30.16 -54.33 37.31
CA SER A 325 31.52 -54.32 37.87
C SER A 325 31.65 -53.72 39.27
N ILE A 326 30.70 -52.88 39.70
CA ILE A 326 30.71 -52.21 41.01
C ILE A 326 29.46 -52.57 41.82
N VAL A 327 28.26 -52.31 41.29
CA VAL A 327 27.01 -52.47 42.06
C VAL A 327 26.77 -53.91 42.49
N ARG A 328 26.89 -54.88 41.58
CA ARG A 328 26.67 -56.30 41.90
C ARG A 328 27.60 -56.83 43.02
N PRO A 329 28.94 -56.66 42.96
CA PRO A 329 29.83 -57.10 44.03
C PRO A 329 29.57 -56.42 45.39
N VAL A 330 29.21 -55.14 45.42
CA VAL A 330 28.87 -54.44 46.67
C VAL A 330 27.59 -55.01 47.29
N VAL A 331 26.54 -55.21 46.48
CA VAL A 331 25.27 -55.78 46.96
C VAL A 331 25.46 -57.23 47.45
N GLN A 332 26.29 -58.01 46.77
CA GLN A 332 26.65 -59.36 47.21
C GLN A 332 27.43 -59.33 48.54
N MET A 333 28.39 -58.42 48.69
CA MET A 333 29.14 -58.23 49.94
C MET A 333 28.22 -57.86 51.11
N THR A 334 27.23 -56.98 50.88
CA THR A 334 26.25 -56.63 51.92
C THR A 334 25.37 -57.82 52.30
N GLY A 335 25.00 -58.69 51.35
CA GLY A 335 24.29 -59.93 51.63
C GLY A 335 25.10 -60.89 52.51
N THR A 336 26.38 -61.11 52.17
CA THR A 336 27.31 -61.95 52.95
C THR A 336 27.52 -61.43 54.37
N MET A 337 27.61 -60.10 54.56
CA MET A 337 27.71 -59.45 55.88
C MET A 337 26.47 -59.73 56.75
N THR A 338 25.27 -59.66 56.15
CA THR A 338 24.01 -59.99 56.84
C THR A 338 23.95 -61.45 57.27
N GLU A 339 24.43 -62.39 56.43
CA GLU A 339 24.47 -63.81 56.77
C GLU A 339 25.50 -64.14 57.86
N LEU A 340 26.65 -63.46 57.87
CA LEU A 340 27.67 -63.57 58.93
C LEU A 340 27.17 -63.02 60.27
N ALA A 341 26.43 -61.91 60.26
CA ALA A 341 25.82 -61.33 61.47
C ALA A 341 24.72 -62.23 62.06
N ALA A 342 24.06 -63.03 61.23
CA ALA A 342 23.06 -64.03 61.65
C ALA A 342 23.68 -65.33 62.19
N GLY A 343 25.01 -65.41 62.33
CA GLY A 343 25.71 -66.58 62.90
C GLY A 343 25.99 -67.71 61.91
N ASN A 344 25.71 -67.53 60.61
CA ASN A 344 26.04 -68.52 59.59
C ASN A 344 27.50 -68.36 59.11
N LEU A 345 28.39 -69.15 59.68
CA LEU A 345 29.83 -69.12 59.38
C LEU A 345 30.22 -69.94 58.14
N THR A 346 29.28 -70.58 57.45
CA THR A 346 29.58 -71.42 56.27
C THR A 346 29.50 -70.68 54.94
N VAL A 347 29.10 -69.40 54.96
CA VAL A 347 28.94 -68.57 53.78
C VAL A 347 30.28 -68.20 53.12
N ASP A 348 30.31 -68.28 51.78
CA ASP A 348 31.48 -67.95 50.95
C ASP A 348 31.54 -66.45 50.67
N VAL A 349 32.73 -65.85 50.79
CA VAL A 349 32.88 -64.40 50.69
C VAL A 349 33.19 -64.02 49.23
N PRO A 350 32.26 -63.35 48.51
CA PRO A 350 32.47 -63.00 47.11
C PRO A 350 33.61 -61.97 46.94
N ALA A 351 34.19 -61.90 45.74
CA ALA A 351 35.19 -60.90 45.34
C ALA A 351 36.55 -60.91 46.06
N LEU A 352 36.91 -61.97 46.80
CA LEU A 352 38.22 -62.15 47.48
C LEU A 352 39.46 -61.99 46.59
N GLN A 353 39.32 -62.26 45.28
CA GLN A 353 40.43 -62.20 44.32
C GLN A 353 40.62 -60.79 43.71
N ASN A 354 39.72 -59.85 43.99
CA ASN A 354 39.83 -58.49 43.46
C ASN A 354 40.95 -57.71 44.18
N ARG A 355 41.63 -56.82 43.45
CA ARG A 355 42.71 -55.97 43.98
C ARG A 355 42.26 -54.53 44.28
N ASP A 356 40.96 -54.28 44.20
CA ASP A 356 40.31 -52.98 44.39
C ASP A 356 39.74 -52.83 45.81
N GLU A 357 39.07 -51.70 46.06
CA GLU A 357 38.45 -51.37 47.34
C GLU A 357 37.44 -52.44 47.79
N ILE A 358 36.72 -53.06 46.85
CA ILE A 358 35.76 -54.13 47.14
C ILE A 358 36.49 -55.41 47.57
N GLY A 359 37.61 -55.76 46.92
CA GLY A 359 38.46 -56.86 47.37
C GLY A 359 39.09 -56.63 48.75
N SER A 360 39.36 -55.37 49.12
CA SER A 360 39.84 -55.03 50.46
C SER A 360 38.74 -55.16 51.53
N MET A 361 37.50 -54.78 51.22
CA MET A 361 36.33 -55.06 52.06
C MET A 361 36.09 -56.57 52.19
N ALA A 362 36.21 -57.34 51.11
CA ALA A 362 36.06 -58.80 51.15
C ALA A 362 37.07 -59.48 52.09
N LYS A 363 38.31 -58.98 52.13
CA LYS A 363 39.33 -59.44 53.08
C LYS A 363 39.04 -59.01 54.52
N ALA A 364 38.52 -57.80 54.73
CA ALA A 364 38.11 -57.35 56.06
C ALA A 364 36.94 -58.16 56.61
N VAL A 365 35.97 -58.55 55.76
CA VAL A 365 34.85 -59.44 56.11
C VAL A 365 35.35 -60.85 56.44
N LEU A 366 36.39 -61.34 55.75
CA LEU A 366 37.06 -62.61 56.08
C LEU A 366 37.73 -62.58 57.47
N VAL A 367 38.40 -61.48 57.82
CA VAL A 367 39.00 -61.26 59.15
C VAL A 367 37.93 -61.13 60.25
N PHE A 368 36.74 -60.62 59.93
CA PHE A 368 35.60 -60.56 60.85
C PHE A 368 34.99 -61.94 61.11
N LYS A 369 34.90 -62.78 60.07
CA LYS A 369 34.53 -64.21 60.16
C LYS A 369 35.49 -65.00 61.05
N GLU A 370 36.79 -64.68 61.01
CA GLU A 370 37.83 -65.33 61.81
C GLU A 370 37.86 -64.88 63.29
N ASN A 371 37.43 -63.65 63.61
CA ASN A 371 37.42 -63.11 64.98
C ASN A 371 36.16 -63.45 65.82
N ALA A 372 35.12 -64.01 65.21
CA ALA A 372 33.87 -64.36 65.89
C ALA A 372 33.97 -65.60 66.81
N VAL A 373 35.13 -66.25 66.91
CA VAL A 373 35.33 -67.50 67.68
C VAL A 373 35.97 -67.27 69.07
N GLU A 374 36.46 -66.08 69.41
CA GLU A 374 37.30 -65.88 70.61
C GLU A 374 36.68 -65.01 71.72
N LYS A 375 35.34 -64.99 71.86
CA LYS A 375 34.65 -64.25 72.94
C LYS A 375 33.47 -65.02 73.53
N LYS A 376 33.70 -66.29 73.89
CA LYS A 376 32.75 -67.09 74.67
C LYS A 376 33.46 -68.11 75.58
N ARG A 377 34.48 -67.68 76.34
CA ARG A 377 35.23 -68.54 77.29
C ARG A 377 35.63 -67.89 78.62
N MET A 378 35.16 -66.69 78.95
CA MET A 378 35.42 -66.11 80.27
C MET A 378 34.15 -65.46 80.80
N ASP A 379 33.43 -66.18 81.65
CA ASP A 379 32.88 -65.68 82.94
C ASP A 379 32.13 -66.80 83.68
N GLU A 380 32.84 -67.91 83.92
CA GLU A 380 32.40 -69.00 84.79
C GLU A 380 33.58 -69.40 85.70
N ALA A 381 33.83 -68.64 86.77
CA ALA A 381 34.60 -69.10 87.94
C ALA A 381 34.65 -68.10 89.11
N GLU A 382 33.55 -67.40 89.42
CA GLU A 382 33.44 -66.81 90.75
C GLU A 382 31.99 -66.83 91.24
N ARG A 383 31.71 -67.84 92.07
CA ARG A 383 30.92 -67.75 93.32
C ARG A 383 29.93 -68.88 93.53
N GLU A 384 30.44 -70.10 93.44
CA GLU A 384 29.98 -71.25 94.24
C GLU A 384 30.28 -71.06 95.75
N ARG A 385 29.90 -69.92 96.37
CA ARG A 385 30.13 -69.74 97.81
C ARG A 385 28.94 -69.33 98.67
N LEU A 386 27.72 -69.27 98.14
CA LEU A 386 26.54 -68.96 98.94
C LEU A 386 25.29 -69.76 98.52
N GLU A 387 25.47 -71.06 98.30
CA GLU A 387 24.38 -72.03 98.08
C GLU A 387 23.50 -72.31 99.32
N ALA A 388 23.60 -71.56 100.42
CA ALA A 388 23.10 -72.07 101.70
C ALA A 388 21.73 -71.58 102.20
N GLU A 389 20.99 -70.65 101.53
CA GLU A 389 19.82 -70.07 102.24
C GLU A 389 18.45 -69.92 101.55
N ARG A 390 18.23 -70.11 100.24
CA ARG A 390 16.86 -69.92 99.71
C ARG A 390 16.41 -70.90 98.63
N ARG A 391 16.53 -72.20 98.90
CA ARG A 391 15.93 -73.31 98.12
C ARG A 391 14.39 -73.37 98.21
N ALA A 392 13.67 -72.25 98.06
CA ALA A 392 12.21 -72.23 98.14
C ALA A 392 11.49 -71.31 97.12
N ALA A 393 12.13 -70.79 96.06
CA ALA A 393 11.46 -69.81 95.19
C ALA A 393 11.77 -69.79 93.66
N GLU A 394 12.45 -70.77 93.04
CA GLU A 394 12.92 -70.64 91.63
C GLU A 394 12.23 -71.53 90.58
N ALA A 395 10.94 -71.84 90.72
CA ALA A 395 10.14 -72.47 89.66
C ALA A 395 9.50 -71.46 88.66
N GLN A 396 9.85 -70.16 88.77
CA GLN A 396 9.23 -69.07 88.00
C GLN A 396 10.17 -68.45 86.93
N ARG A 397 11.50 -68.43 87.10
CA ARG A 397 12.46 -67.69 86.24
C ARG A 397 12.72 -68.26 84.83
N VAL A 398 12.61 -69.57 84.61
CA VAL A 398 12.89 -70.19 83.29
C VAL A 398 11.81 -69.86 82.25
N ARG A 399 10.57 -69.57 82.68
CA ARG A 399 9.50 -69.10 81.78
C ARG A 399 9.64 -67.62 81.40
N GLU A 400 10.38 -66.83 82.17
CA GLU A 400 10.52 -65.38 81.93
C GLU A 400 11.56 -65.07 80.83
N GLN A 401 12.61 -65.89 80.70
CA GLN A 401 13.70 -65.69 79.74
C GLN A 401 13.31 -66.04 78.29
N ALA A 402 12.56 -67.13 78.10
CA ALA A 402 12.09 -67.56 76.78
C ALA A 402 11.07 -66.57 76.16
N ILE A 403 10.20 -65.98 76.98
CA ILE A 403 9.24 -64.97 76.53
C ILE A 403 9.95 -63.66 76.13
N GLY A 404 11.05 -63.32 76.82
CA GLY A 404 11.88 -62.15 76.49
C GLY A 404 12.60 -62.27 75.14
N GLU A 405 13.11 -63.45 74.78
CA GLU A 405 13.72 -63.70 73.47
C GLU A 405 12.70 -63.64 72.33
N GLU A 406 11.48 -64.15 72.54
CA GLU A 406 10.40 -64.12 71.55
C GLU A 406 9.91 -62.67 71.32
N ILE A 407 9.78 -61.87 72.38
CA ILE A 407 9.47 -60.44 72.31
C ILE A 407 10.58 -59.67 71.59
N ALA A 408 11.85 -59.91 71.93
CA ALA A 408 12.98 -59.26 71.27
C ALA A 408 13.05 -59.62 69.77
N GLY A 409 12.75 -60.87 69.41
CA GLY A 409 12.67 -61.31 68.02
C GLY A 409 11.55 -60.62 67.24
N LEU A 410 10.37 -60.41 67.84
CA LEU A 410 9.30 -59.63 67.20
C LEU A 410 9.70 -58.16 67.05
N ILE A 411 10.29 -57.54 68.08
CA ILE A 411 10.73 -56.13 68.01
C ILE A 411 11.78 -55.94 66.90
N ASP A 412 12.75 -56.85 66.78
CA ASP A 412 13.74 -56.82 65.69
C ASP A 412 13.09 -56.97 64.31
N ALA A 413 12.12 -57.89 64.17
CA ALA A 413 11.36 -58.06 62.92
C ALA A 413 10.55 -56.81 62.55
N VAL A 414 9.78 -56.25 63.50
CA VAL A 414 9.02 -55.00 63.34
C VAL A 414 9.93 -53.84 63.00
N SER A 415 11.12 -53.74 63.62
CA SER A 415 12.11 -52.70 63.32
C SER A 415 12.67 -52.77 61.89
N LYS A 416 12.63 -53.96 61.27
CA LYS A 416 13.03 -54.23 59.89
C LYS A 416 11.87 -54.12 58.89
N GLY A 417 10.66 -53.82 59.36
CA GLY A 417 9.45 -53.71 58.54
C GLY A 417 8.71 -55.03 58.29
N ASP A 418 9.10 -56.13 58.96
CA ASP A 418 8.34 -57.39 58.97
C ASP A 418 7.25 -57.31 60.03
N LEU A 419 6.06 -56.87 59.60
CA LEU A 419 4.90 -56.64 60.46
C LEU A 419 3.92 -57.82 60.48
N ASP A 420 4.19 -58.91 59.75
CA ASP A 420 3.29 -60.08 59.69
C ASP A 420 3.44 -61.02 60.91
N ARG A 421 4.52 -60.86 61.69
CA ARG A 421 4.82 -61.73 62.84
C ARG A 421 4.01 -61.35 64.08
N ARG A 422 3.67 -62.35 64.89
CA ARG A 422 3.01 -62.18 66.20
C ARG A 422 3.67 -63.06 67.25
N ILE A 423 3.64 -62.61 68.50
CA ILE A 423 4.01 -63.44 69.64
C ILE A 423 2.90 -64.46 69.87
N ASP A 424 3.24 -65.74 69.98
CA ASP A 424 2.28 -66.79 70.30
C ASP A 424 1.71 -66.57 71.71
N LEU A 425 0.42 -66.82 71.92
CA LEU A 425 -0.23 -66.67 73.23
C LEU A 425 -0.33 -68.00 73.98
N ALA A 426 -0.02 -69.12 73.34
CA ALA A 426 -0.08 -70.44 73.95
C ALA A 426 0.89 -70.56 75.15
N GLY A 427 0.36 -70.99 76.30
CA GLY A 427 1.15 -71.22 77.52
C GLY A 427 1.60 -69.96 78.29
N LYS A 428 1.12 -68.77 77.91
CA LYS A 428 1.40 -67.50 78.60
C LYS A 428 0.21 -67.08 79.47
N ASP A 429 0.47 -66.71 80.73
CA ASP A 429 -0.55 -66.28 81.71
C ASP A 429 -0.10 -65.01 82.48
N GLY A 430 -1.06 -64.29 83.07
CA GLY A 430 -0.80 -63.09 83.86
C GLY A 430 -0.15 -61.96 83.06
N PHE A 431 0.90 -61.35 83.61
CA PHE A 431 1.59 -60.19 83.04
C PHE A 431 2.11 -60.43 81.61
N TYR A 432 2.73 -61.58 81.36
CA TYR A 432 3.34 -61.91 80.06
C TYR A 432 2.29 -62.05 78.95
N LYS A 433 1.11 -62.59 79.27
CA LYS A 433 -0.02 -62.63 78.32
C LYS A 433 -0.48 -61.22 77.97
N THR A 434 -0.71 -60.37 78.96
CA THR A 434 -1.13 -58.98 78.75
C THR A 434 -0.09 -58.17 77.97
N MET A 435 1.20 -58.39 78.22
CA MET A 435 2.30 -57.76 77.48
C MET A 435 2.33 -58.25 76.01
N SER A 436 2.28 -59.55 75.76
CA SER A 436 2.26 -60.11 74.40
C SER A 436 1.01 -59.67 73.63
N GLU A 437 -0.16 -59.63 74.26
CA GLU A 437 -1.39 -59.06 73.68
C GLU A 437 -1.26 -57.57 73.40
N GLY A 438 -0.53 -56.82 74.23
CA GLY A 438 -0.23 -55.40 74.02
C GLY A 438 0.71 -55.15 72.84
N ILE A 439 1.78 -55.94 72.73
CA ILE A 439 2.76 -55.86 71.63
C ILE A 439 2.12 -56.31 70.31
N ASN A 440 1.32 -57.40 70.32
CA ASN A 440 0.58 -57.82 69.14
C ASN A 440 -0.40 -56.72 68.69
N ARG A 441 -1.17 -56.11 69.62
CA ARG A 441 -2.06 -54.98 69.29
C ARG A 441 -1.31 -53.75 68.75
N LEU A 442 -0.14 -53.43 69.30
CA LEU A 442 0.71 -52.37 68.79
C LEU A 442 1.17 -52.69 67.36
N THR A 443 1.60 -53.93 67.12
CA THR A 443 2.05 -54.41 65.81
C THR A 443 0.89 -54.38 64.81
N ASP A 444 -0.31 -54.85 65.19
CA ASP A 444 -1.53 -54.77 64.39
C ASP A 444 -1.84 -53.32 63.99
N THR A 445 -1.69 -52.38 64.93
CA THR A 445 -1.96 -50.96 64.69
C THR A 445 -0.94 -50.35 63.73
N VAL A 446 0.35 -50.64 63.92
CA VAL A 446 1.42 -50.14 63.04
C VAL A 446 1.31 -50.74 61.64
N GLU A 447 1.02 -52.04 61.53
CA GLU A 447 0.76 -52.71 60.25
C GLU A 447 -0.41 -52.08 59.51
N ALA A 448 -1.55 -51.90 60.19
CA ALA A 448 -2.74 -51.28 59.64
C ALA A 448 -2.44 -49.87 59.09
N VAL A 449 -1.73 -49.04 59.85
CA VAL A 449 -1.37 -47.67 59.42
C VAL A 449 -0.44 -47.70 58.22
N ILE A 450 0.62 -48.51 58.24
CA ILE A 450 1.59 -48.58 57.14
C ILE A 450 0.95 -49.15 55.87
N ALA A 451 0.07 -50.15 56.00
CA ALA A 451 -0.67 -50.71 54.88
C ALA A 451 -1.62 -49.68 54.25
N ASP A 452 -2.41 -48.97 55.06
CA ASP A 452 -3.34 -47.95 54.57
C ASP A 452 -2.60 -46.77 53.91
N LEU A 453 -1.49 -46.30 54.50
CA LEU A 453 -0.66 -45.24 53.91
C LEU A 453 0.02 -45.72 52.62
N GLY A 454 0.49 -46.97 52.59
CA GLY A 454 1.06 -47.60 51.40
C GLY A 454 0.05 -47.67 50.25
N GLU A 455 -1.21 -48.01 50.53
CA GLU A 455 -2.28 -48.03 49.53
C GLU A 455 -2.55 -46.64 48.95
N VAL A 456 -2.71 -45.62 49.80
CA VAL A 456 -2.97 -44.25 49.34
C VAL A 456 -1.79 -43.65 48.58
N LEU A 457 -0.55 -43.84 49.06
CA LEU A 457 0.64 -43.35 48.36
C LEU A 457 0.87 -44.08 47.03
N SER A 458 0.58 -45.39 46.97
CA SER A 458 0.63 -46.16 45.73
C SER A 458 -0.43 -45.68 44.73
N ALA A 459 -1.65 -45.38 45.19
CA ALA A 459 -2.69 -44.78 44.39
C ALA A 459 -2.28 -43.39 43.86
N LEU A 460 -1.70 -42.55 44.73
CA LEU A 460 -1.20 -41.22 44.36
C LEU A 460 -0.11 -41.30 43.27
N ALA A 461 0.82 -42.25 43.39
CA ALA A 461 1.86 -42.51 42.40
C ALA A 461 1.30 -43.02 41.05
N GLN A 462 0.13 -43.64 41.06
CA GLN A 462 -0.62 -44.06 39.86
C GLN A 462 -1.58 -42.98 39.34
N GLY A 463 -1.60 -41.81 39.97
CA GLY A 463 -2.45 -40.68 39.62
C GLY A 463 -3.87 -40.74 40.20
N ASP A 464 -4.22 -41.73 41.02
CA ASP A 464 -5.54 -41.80 41.67
C ASP A 464 -5.59 -40.95 42.95
N LEU A 465 -6.24 -39.79 42.84
CA LEU A 465 -6.41 -38.83 43.93
C LEU A 465 -7.71 -39.05 44.74
N ASN A 466 -8.45 -40.13 44.51
CA ASN A 466 -9.69 -40.45 45.21
C ASN A 466 -9.50 -41.37 46.41
N ARG A 467 -8.35 -42.06 46.52
CA ARG A 467 -8.10 -42.98 47.63
C ARG A 467 -7.88 -42.23 48.94
N ARG A 468 -8.51 -42.72 50.00
CA ARG A 468 -8.44 -42.14 51.35
C ARG A 468 -8.27 -43.25 52.38
N VAL A 469 -7.57 -42.93 53.47
CA VAL A 469 -7.52 -43.77 54.66
C VAL A 469 -8.84 -43.60 55.42
N THR A 470 -9.63 -44.67 55.53
CA THR A 470 -10.96 -44.67 56.17
C THR A 470 -10.97 -45.30 57.55
N ARG A 471 -9.95 -46.07 57.91
CA ARG A 471 -9.84 -46.70 59.24
C ARG A 471 -9.68 -45.63 60.33
N ASP A 472 -10.26 -45.87 61.50
CA ASP A 472 -10.16 -44.98 62.65
C ASP A 472 -8.86 -45.21 63.42
N TYR A 473 -8.12 -44.13 63.67
CA TYR A 473 -6.89 -44.14 64.44
C TYR A 473 -6.99 -43.16 65.62
N GLN A 474 -5.98 -43.16 66.50
CA GLN A 474 -5.91 -42.27 67.65
C GLN A 474 -4.51 -41.66 67.77
N GLY A 475 -4.43 -40.47 68.38
CA GLY A 475 -3.16 -39.79 68.61
C GLY A 475 -2.40 -39.49 67.31
N ALA A 476 -1.10 -39.80 67.28
CA ALA A 476 -0.23 -39.50 66.15
C ALA A 476 -0.65 -40.22 64.84
N PHE A 477 -1.25 -41.40 64.92
CA PHE A 477 -1.68 -42.14 63.73
C PHE A 477 -2.90 -41.49 63.04
N GLU A 478 -3.81 -40.88 63.81
CA GLU A 478 -4.93 -40.10 63.26
C GLU A 478 -4.42 -38.82 62.58
N GLN A 479 -3.38 -38.19 63.13
CA GLN A 479 -2.73 -37.03 62.52
C GLN A 479 -2.17 -37.39 61.14
N VAL A 480 -1.44 -38.50 61.02
CA VAL A 480 -0.84 -38.94 59.74
C VAL A 480 -1.92 -39.29 58.71
N LYS A 481 -2.99 -39.99 59.11
CA LYS A 481 -4.18 -40.21 58.26
C LYS A 481 -4.75 -38.88 57.77
N THR A 482 -4.93 -37.91 58.67
CA THR A 482 -5.49 -36.60 58.36
C THR A 482 -4.62 -35.87 57.35
N ASP A 483 -3.31 -35.83 57.56
CA ASP A 483 -2.36 -35.11 56.69
C ASP A 483 -2.26 -35.75 55.29
N VAL A 484 -2.26 -37.09 55.18
CA VAL A 484 -2.28 -37.78 53.88
C VAL A 484 -3.59 -37.55 53.14
N ASN A 485 -4.74 -37.68 53.82
CA ASN A 485 -6.04 -37.42 53.22
C ASN A 485 -6.16 -35.95 52.78
N ALA A 486 -5.68 -35.01 53.59
CA ALA A 486 -5.66 -33.58 53.26
C ALA A 486 -4.78 -33.30 52.03
N THR A 487 -3.61 -33.94 51.94
CA THR A 487 -2.71 -33.80 50.79
C THR A 487 -3.38 -34.28 49.50
N SER A 488 -4.01 -35.46 49.53
CA SER A 488 -4.73 -35.98 48.36
C SER A 488 -5.92 -35.09 47.96
N THR A 489 -6.62 -34.49 48.93
CA THR A 489 -7.70 -33.54 48.66
C THR A 489 -7.17 -32.23 48.04
N ARG A 490 -6.09 -31.65 48.58
CA ARG A 490 -5.49 -30.43 48.01
C ARG A 490 -4.97 -30.63 46.59
N LEU A 491 -4.36 -31.78 46.30
CA LEU A 491 -3.94 -32.11 44.95
C LEU A 491 -5.14 -32.26 44.01
N ALA A 492 -6.22 -32.92 44.45
CA ALA A 492 -7.45 -33.04 43.66
C ALA A 492 -8.09 -31.67 43.37
N GLU A 493 -8.11 -30.76 44.34
CA GLU A 493 -8.57 -29.37 44.17
C GLU A 493 -7.76 -28.63 43.11
N ILE A 494 -6.42 -28.68 43.19
CA ILE A 494 -5.52 -27.99 42.25
C ILE A 494 -5.68 -28.55 40.83
N VAL A 495 -5.70 -29.88 40.68
CA VAL A 495 -5.89 -30.54 39.38
C VAL A 495 -7.26 -30.20 38.78
N GLY A 496 -8.30 -30.15 39.63
CA GLY A 496 -9.64 -29.70 39.24
C GLY A 496 -9.66 -28.26 38.74
N GLN A 497 -9.01 -27.33 39.44
CA GLN A 497 -8.89 -25.94 39.03
C GLN A 497 -8.14 -25.78 37.70
N ILE A 498 -7.04 -26.52 37.50
CA ILE A 498 -6.28 -26.50 36.25
C ILE A 498 -7.13 -27.02 35.08
N THR A 499 -7.88 -28.11 35.30
CA THR A 499 -8.76 -28.69 34.28
C THR A 499 -9.86 -27.69 33.88
N GLN A 500 -10.48 -27.03 34.86
CA GLN A 500 -11.51 -26.01 34.62
C GLN A 500 -10.94 -24.78 33.88
N ALA A 501 -9.73 -24.34 34.24
CA ALA A 501 -9.05 -23.23 33.58
C ALA A 501 -8.72 -23.57 32.12
N ALA A 502 -8.22 -24.78 31.86
CA ALA A 502 -7.95 -25.26 30.50
C ALA A 502 -9.21 -25.31 29.64
N GLU A 503 -10.34 -25.78 30.19
CA GLU A 503 -11.62 -25.79 29.46
C GLU A 503 -12.12 -24.38 29.15
N THR A 504 -11.95 -23.45 30.08
CA THR A 504 -12.31 -22.04 29.87
C THR A 504 -11.44 -21.38 28.80
N ILE A 505 -10.14 -21.64 28.80
CA ILE A 505 -9.20 -21.15 27.78
C ILE A 505 -9.55 -21.75 26.41
N ALA A 506 -9.83 -23.04 26.33
CA ALA A 506 -10.21 -23.69 25.08
C ALA A 506 -11.49 -23.11 24.49
N ALA A 507 -12.50 -22.83 25.34
CA ALA A 507 -13.74 -22.19 24.92
C ALA A 507 -13.51 -20.75 24.42
N ALA A 508 -12.75 -19.94 25.16
CA ALA A 508 -12.40 -18.58 24.76
C ALA A 508 -11.61 -18.54 23.44
N ALA A 509 -10.65 -19.46 23.28
CA ALA A 509 -9.89 -19.59 22.04
C ALA A 509 -10.79 -19.96 20.83
N ALA A 510 -11.75 -20.85 21.02
CA ALA A 510 -12.71 -21.19 19.97
C ALA A 510 -13.62 -20.00 19.59
N GLU A 511 -14.02 -19.19 20.57
CA GLU A 511 -14.81 -17.97 20.35
C GLU A 511 -13.99 -16.90 19.60
N VAL A 512 -12.73 -16.69 19.97
CA VAL A 512 -11.80 -15.80 19.24
C VAL A 512 -11.59 -16.30 17.81
N SER A 513 -11.43 -17.60 17.60
CA SER A 513 -11.29 -18.19 16.26
C SER A 513 -12.53 -17.95 15.39
N LEU A 514 -13.74 -18.10 15.95
CA LEU A 514 -14.99 -17.81 15.25
C LEU A 514 -15.11 -16.32 14.92
N GLY A 515 -14.80 -15.44 15.87
CA GLY A 515 -14.81 -13.99 15.65
C GLY A 515 -13.78 -13.54 14.60
N SER A 516 -12.62 -14.20 14.55
CA SER A 516 -11.59 -13.95 13.53
C SER A 516 -12.07 -14.37 12.14
N SER A 517 -12.81 -15.48 12.03
CA SER A 517 -13.42 -15.90 10.77
C SER A 517 -14.47 -14.90 10.26
N ASP A 518 -15.33 -14.37 11.14
CA ASP A 518 -16.29 -13.30 10.76
C ASP A 518 -15.57 -12.02 10.31
N LEU A 519 -14.50 -11.65 11.01
CA LEU A 519 -13.66 -10.52 10.62
C LEU A 519 -12.97 -10.76 9.27
N ALA A 520 -12.57 -12.00 8.97
CA ALA A 520 -12.03 -12.39 7.66
C ALA A 520 -13.04 -12.12 6.55
N ASP A 521 -14.26 -12.66 6.68
CA ASP A 521 -15.33 -12.51 5.70
C ASP A 521 -15.66 -11.02 5.45
N ARG A 522 -15.71 -10.22 6.52
CA ARG A 522 -15.94 -8.77 6.43
C ARG A 522 -14.78 -8.03 5.78
N THR A 523 -13.54 -8.46 6.02
CA THR A 523 -12.34 -7.87 5.43
C THR A 523 -12.28 -8.16 3.93
N GLU A 524 -12.64 -9.37 3.50
CA GLU A 524 -12.79 -9.70 2.07
C GLU A 524 -13.90 -8.89 1.40
N GLN A 525 -15.05 -8.75 2.05
CA GLN A 525 -16.16 -7.97 1.52
C GLN A 525 -15.83 -6.47 1.45
N GLN A 526 -15.04 -5.96 2.40
CA GLN A 526 -14.51 -4.60 2.37
C GLN A 526 -13.50 -4.41 1.24
N ALA A 527 -12.59 -5.36 1.02
CA ALA A 527 -11.66 -5.32 -0.11
C ALA A 527 -12.42 -5.25 -1.45
N SER A 528 -13.45 -6.08 -1.62
CA SER A 528 -14.30 -6.05 -2.83
C SER A 528 -15.01 -4.69 -3.01
N SER A 529 -15.51 -4.10 -1.92
CA SER A 529 -16.16 -2.79 -1.96
C SER A 529 -15.18 -1.66 -2.29
N LEU A 530 -13.94 -1.77 -1.81
CA LEU A 530 -12.85 -0.84 -2.11
C LEU A 530 -12.43 -0.93 -3.59
N GLU A 531 -12.36 -2.13 -4.16
CA GLU A 531 -12.10 -2.30 -5.60
C GLU A 531 -13.18 -1.65 -6.47
N GLU A 532 -14.46 -1.86 -6.15
CA GLU A 532 -15.58 -1.24 -6.89
C GLU A 532 -15.57 0.29 -6.74
N THR A 533 -15.23 0.79 -5.54
CA THR A 533 -15.07 2.22 -5.29
C THR A 533 -13.92 2.79 -6.09
N ALA A 534 -12.76 2.13 -6.11
CA ALA A 534 -11.59 2.55 -6.88
C ALA A 534 -11.89 2.60 -8.38
N ALA A 535 -12.56 1.58 -8.93
CA ALA A 535 -12.98 1.55 -10.33
C ALA A 535 -13.96 2.69 -10.67
N SER A 536 -14.94 2.94 -9.81
CA SER A 536 -15.88 4.05 -9.95
C SER A 536 -15.17 5.41 -9.89
N MET A 537 -14.17 5.53 -9.02
CA MET A 537 -13.35 6.74 -8.88
C MET A 537 -12.45 6.98 -10.09
N GLU A 538 -11.89 5.94 -10.70
CA GLU A 538 -11.18 6.06 -11.98
C GLU A 538 -12.10 6.54 -13.11
N GLU A 539 -13.31 5.98 -13.22
CA GLU A 539 -14.29 6.39 -14.22
C GLU A 539 -14.76 7.84 -13.99
N LEU A 540 -15.00 8.24 -12.75
CA LEU A 540 -15.29 9.62 -12.37
C LEU A 540 -14.13 10.55 -12.70
N GLY A 541 -12.89 10.14 -12.41
CA GLY A 541 -11.68 10.89 -12.75
C GLY A 541 -11.52 11.09 -14.25
N ALA A 542 -11.78 10.07 -15.06
CA ALA A 542 -11.80 10.18 -16.51
C ALA A 542 -12.90 11.16 -16.99
N THR A 543 -14.10 11.08 -16.41
CA THR A 543 -15.22 11.95 -16.76
C THR A 543 -14.95 13.41 -16.39
N VAL A 544 -14.38 13.68 -15.21
CA VAL A 544 -14.05 15.05 -14.77
C VAL A 544 -12.95 15.66 -15.66
N ARG A 545 -11.91 14.90 -16.01
CA ARG A 545 -10.87 15.36 -16.96
C ARG A 545 -11.47 15.65 -18.34
N SER A 546 -12.32 14.76 -18.84
CA SER A 546 -13.05 14.96 -20.11
C SER A 546 -13.93 16.22 -20.06
N ASN A 547 -14.62 16.49 -18.94
CA ASN A 547 -15.40 17.70 -18.76
C ASN A 547 -14.55 18.97 -18.77
N ALA A 548 -13.37 18.95 -18.13
CA ALA A 548 -12.43 20.07 -18.18
C ALA A 548 -11.95 20.34 -19.62
N GLU A 549 -11.59 19.30 -20.37
CA GLU A 549 -11.22 19.41 -21.79
C GLU A 549 -12.38 19.92 -22.66
N ASN A 550 -13.59 19.42 -22.43
CA ASN A 550 -14.81 19.87 -23.12
C ASN A 550 -15.09 21.35 -22.86
N ALA A 551 -14.97 21.79 -21.61
CA ALA A 551 -15.09 23.20 -21.24
C ALA A 551 -14.04 24.03 -21.98
N GLN A 552 -12.78 23.61 -22.00
CA GLN A 552 -11.73 24.33 -22.71
C GLN A 552 -12.00 24.41 -24.23
N ARG A 553 -12.46 23.32 -24.86
CA ARG A 553 -12.88 23.31 -26.27
C ARG A 553 -14.06 24.25 -26.52
N ALA A 554 -15.08 24.21 -25.67
CA ALA A 554 -16.25 25.07 -25.76
C ALA A 554 -15.88 26.55 -25.61
N ASN A 555 -14.89 26.87 -24.76
CA ASN A 555 -14.39 28.24 -24.59
C ASN A 555 -13.74 28.78 -25.87
N VAL A 556 -12.94 27.93 -26.56
CA VAL A 556 -12.34 28.29 -27.85
C VAL A 556 -13.43 28.51 -28.92
N MET A 557 -14.45 27.65 -28.97
CA MET A 557 -15.57 27.83 -29.90
C MET A 557 -16.37 29.10 -29.60
N ALA A 558 -16.61 29.42 -28.33
CA ALA A 558 -17.26 30.66 -27.92
C ALA A 558 -16.43 31.88 -28.34
N ALA A 559 -15.12 31.86 -28.16
CA ALA A 559 -14.23 32.93 -28.61
C ALA A 559 -14.29 33.12 -30.13
N GLN A 560 -14.33 32.02 -30.90
CA GLN A 560 -14.47 32.08 -32.36
C GLN A 560 -15.84 32.63 -32.80
N ALA A 561 -16.93 32.17 -32.18
CA ALA A 561 -18.28 32.66 -32.46
C ALA A 561 -18.41 34.16 -32.15
N ARG A 562 -17.78 34.62 -31.05
CA ARG A 562 -17.68 36.03 -30.70
C ARG A 562 -16.94 36.82 -31.78
N GLY A 563 -15.77 36.36 -32.23
CA GLY A 563 -15.02 37.02 -33.29
C GLY A 563 -15.81 37.12 -34.61
N SER A 564 -16.55 36.09 -34.97
CA SER A 564 -17.45 36.11 -36.14
C SER A 564 -18.58 37.14 -35.98
N ALA A 565 -19.19 37.23 -34.80
CA ALA A 565 -20.24 38.21 -34.52
C ALA A 565 -19.71 39.65 -34.50
N GLU A 566 -18.51 39.89 -33.93
CA GLU A 566 -17.82 41.18 -33.97
C GLU A 566 -17.50 41.60 -35.41
N SER A 567 -16.99 40.67 -36.23
CA SER A 567 -16.74 40.93 -37.66
C SER A 567 -18.04 41.22 -38.42
N GLY A 568 -19.11 40.47 -38.15
CA GLY A 568 -20.43 40.72 -38.73
C GLY A 568 -20.98 42.09 -38.35
N GLY A 569 -20.81 42.51 -37.09
CA GLY A 569 -21.18 43.84 -36.61
C GLY A 569 -20.39 44.94 -37.32
N GLY A 570 -19.09 44.72 -37.57
CA GLY A 570 -18.26 45.64 -38.35
C GLY A 570 -18.72 45.78 -39.82
N VAL A 571 -19.14 44.68 -40.45
CA VAL A 571 -19.73 44.70 -41.81
C VAL A 571 -21.06 45.46 -41.82
N ALA A 572 -21.93 45.22 -40.83
CA ALA A 572 -23.19 45.97 -40.70
C ALA A 572 -22.94 47.47 -40.52
N GLY A 573 -21.97 47.85 -39.68
CA GLY A 573 -21.55 49.25 -39.51
C GLY A 573 -21.04 49.89 -40.81
N SER A 574 -20.22 49.16 -41.56
CA SER A 574 -19.73 49.62 -42.88
C SER A 574 -20.86 49.78 -43.89
N ALA A 575 -21.86 48.89 -43.87
CA ALA A 575 -23.04 48.97 -44.73
C ALA A 575 -23.95 50.17 -44.37
N ILE A 576 -24.12 50.48 -43.08
CA ILE A 576 -24.84 51.68 -42.62
C ILE A 576 -24.16 52.94 -43.14
N GLU A 577 -22.82 53.03 -43.03
CA GLU A 577 -22.07 54.18 -43.53
C GLU A 577 -22.19 54.33 -45.06
N ALA A 578 -22.13 53.23 -45.80
CA ALA A 578 -22.34 53.24 -47.25
C ALA A 578 -23.75 53.72 -47.62
N MET A 579 -24.79 53.24 -46.92
CA MET A 579 -26.18 53.68 -47.14
C MET A 579 -26.39 55.16 -46.78
N ARG A 580 -25.73 55.66 -45.73
CA ARG A 580 -25.76 57.08 -45.36
C ARG A 580 -25.15 57.98 -46.43
N ARG A 581 -24.08 57.53 -47.10
CA ARG A 581 -23.53 58.23 -48.27
C ARG A 581 -24.48 58.23 -49.46
N ILE A 582 -25.26 57.16 -49.66
CA ILE A 582 -26.31 57.09 -50.68
C ILE A 582 -27.43 58.08 -50.35
N GLU A 583 -27.91 58.12 -49.09
CA GLU A 583 -28.89 59.09 -48.62
C GLU A 583 -28.43 60.53 -48.90
N GLU A 584 -27.18 60.87 -48.56
CA GLU A 584 -26.61 62.19 -48.84
C GLU A 584 -26.55 62.50 -50.35
N SER A 585 -26.18 61.51 -51.17
CA SER A 585 -26.15 61.64 -52.63
C SER A 585 -27.55 61.86 -53.21
N SER A 586 -28.56 61.14 -52.72
CA SER A 586 -29.96 61.30 -53.15
C SER A 586 -30.51 62.69 -52.81
N ARG A 587 -30.14 63.26 -51.66
CA ARG A 587 -30.47 64.66 -51.33
C ARG A 587 -29.81 65.64 -52.29
N LYS A 588 -28.52 65.49 -52.57
CA LYS A 588 -27.80 66.33 -53.54
C LYS A 588 -28.43 66.25 -54.94
N ILE A 589 -28.85 65.06 -55.38
CA ILE A 589 -29.58 64.89 -56.65
C ILE A 589 -30.91 65.63 -56.58
N THR A 590 -31.66 65.52 -55.49
CA THR A 590 -32.93 66.23 -55.31
C THR A 590 -32.76 67.75 -55.42
N ASP A 591 -31.69 68.31 -54.86
CA ASP A 591 -31.35 69.73 -54.97
C ASP A 591 -31.03 70.14 -56.42
N ILE A 592 -30.24 69.33 -57.13
CA ILE A 592 -29.89 69.56 -58.55
C ILE A 592 -31.16 69.51 -59.42
N ILE A 593 -32.04 68.54 -59.20
CA ILE A 593 -33.32 68.44 -59.93
C ILE A 593 -34.21 69.66 -59.64
N GLY A 594 -34.18 70.20 -58.42
CA GLY A 594 -34.82 71.48 -58.08
C GLY A 594 -34.30 72.64 -58.92
N VAL A 595 -32.98 72.75 -59.09
CA VAL A 595 -32.37 73.78 -59.96
C VAL A 595 -32.74 73.57 -61.42
N ILE A 596 -32.80 72.32 -61.92
CA ILE A 596 -33.19 72.02 -63.30
C ILE A 596 -34.66 72.41 -63.56
N ASP A 597 -35.56 72.14 -62.60
CA ASP A 597 -36.97 72.57 -62.67
C ASP A 597 -37.07 74.11 -62.71
N GLU A 598 -36.26 74.82 -61.93
CA GLU A 598 -36.16 76.27 -61.96
C GLU A 598 -35.64 76.80 -63.32
N ILE A 599 -34.59 76.18 -63.88
CA ILE A 599 -34.06 76.52 -65.21
C ILE A 599 -35.12 76.28 -66.29
N ALA A 600 -35.87 75.17 -66.21
CA ALA A 600 -36.95 74.86 -67.12
C ALA A 600 -38.07 75.92 -67.03
N PHE A 601 -38.43 76.35 -65.82
CA PHE A 601 -39.39 77.43 -65.60
C PHE A 601 -38.91 78.76 -66.20
N GLN A 602 -37.66 79.16 -65.93
CA GLN A 602 -37.06 80.37 -66.50
C GLN A 602 -36.99 80.32 -68.03
N THR A 603 -36.62 79.17 -68.60
CA THR A 603 -36.55 78.95 -70.06
C THR A 603 -37.94 79.05 -70.70
N ASN A 604 -38.97 78.50 -70.04
CA ASN A 604 -40.36 78.62 -70.47
C ASN A 604 -40.85 80.09 -70.46
N LEU A 605 -40.44 80.90 -69.48
CA LEU A 605 -40.74 82.34 -69.44
C LEU A 605 -39.99 83.13 -70.51
N LEU A 606 -38.69 82.84 -70.72
CA LEU A 606 -37.88 83.46 -71.78
C LEU A 606 -38.43 83.14 -73.18
N ALA A 607 -38.82 81.88 -73.40
CA ALA A 607 -39.43 81.43 -74.64
C ALA A 607 -40.79 82.08 -74.88
N LEU A 608 -41.59 82.29 -73.82
CA LEU A 608 -42.83 83.06 -73.90
C LEU A 608 -42.56 84.50 -74.31
N ASN A 609 -41.58 85.17 -73.69
CA ASN A 609 -41.20 86.55 -74.05
C ASN A 609 -40.71 86.63 -75.50
N ALA A 610 -39.90 85.66 -75.95
CA ALA A 610 -39.42 85.58 -77.33
C ALA A 610 -40.55 85.32 -78.33
N ALA A 611 -41.53 84.46 -78.00
CA ALA A 611 -42.71 84.22 -78.83
C ALA A 611 -43.58 85.47 -78.98
N VAL A 612 -43.72 86.25 -77.90
CA VAL A 612 -44.43 87.55 -77.92
C VAL A 612 -43.70 88.57 -78.80
N GLU A 613 -42.38 88.70 -78.66
CA GLU A 613 -41.60 89.65 -79.47
C GLU A 613 -41.53 89.24 -80.96
N ALA A 614 -41.50 87.93 -81.24
CA ALA A 614 -41.60 87.39 -82.60
C ALA A 614 -42.98 87.64 -83.23
N ALA A 615 -44.06 87.54 -82.45
CA ALA A 615 -45.40 87.94 -82.89
C ALA A 615 -45.50 89.45 -83.17
N ARG A 616 -44.74 90.27 -82.44
CA ARG A 616 -44.65 91.72 -82.59
C ARG A 616 -43.91 92.15 -83.86
N ALA A 617 -42.93 91.36 -84.32
CA ALA A 617 -42.15 91.59 -85.53
C ALA A 617 -42.86 91.18 -86.85
N GLY A 618 -44.09 90.66 -86.79
CA GLY A 618 -44.91 90.33 -87.97
C GLY A 618 -44.31 89.24 -88.86
N ASP A 619 -44.35 89.39 -90.19
CA ASP A 619 -43.94 88.36 -91.14
C ASP A 619 -42.43 88.03 -91.09
N ALA A 620 -41.58 88.96 -90.64
CA ALA A 620 -40.14 88.72 -90.44
C ALA A 620 -39.83 87.84 -89.21
N GLY A 621 -40.77 87.75 -88.26
CA GLY A 621 -40.62 87.02 -86.99
C GLY A 621 -41.16 85.58 -87.01
N ARG A 622 -41.84 85.13 -88.07
CA ARG A 622 -42.49 83.79 -88.10
C ARG A 622 -41.54 82.64 -87.79
N GLY A 623 -40.31 82.66 -88.32
CA GLY A 623 -39.31 81.64 -88.02
C GLY A 623 -38.90 81.62 -86.54
N PHE A 624 -38.75 82.80 -85.93
CA PHE A 624 -38.45 82.94 -84.50
C PHE A 624 -39.61 82.53 -83.59
N ALA A 625 -40.86 82.78 -84.00
CA ALA A 625 -42.04 82.37 -83.25
C ALA A 625 -42.17 80.84 -83.15
N VAL A 626 -41.89 80.12 -84.25
CA VAL A 626 -41.87 78.64 -84.25
C VAL A 626 -40.79 78.11 -83.33
N VAL A 627 -39.57 78.66 -83.41
CA VAL A 627 -38.46 78.27 -82.52
C VAL A 627 -38.80 78.57 -81.06
N ALA A 628 -39.38 79.73 -80.75
CA ALA A 628 -39.78 80.09 -79.39
C ALA A 628 -40.88 79.17 -78.84
N GLN A 629 -41.85 78.76 -79.66
CA GLN A 629 -42.86 77.78 -79.26
C GLN A 629 -42.24 76.39 -79.01
N GLU A 630 -41.30 75.96 -79.85
CA GLU A 630 -40.59 74.68 -79.68
C GLU A 630 -39.74 74.67 -78.40
N VAL A 631 -39.01 75.76 -78.13
CA VAL A 631 -38.23 75.94 -76.89
C VAL A 631 -39.13 75.94 -75.66
N ARG A 632 -40.31 76.58 -75.76
CA ARG A 632 -41.30 76.59 -74.68
C ARG A 632 -41.84 75.18 -74.40
N GLN A 633 -42.21 74.44 -75.44
CA GLN A 633 -42.71 73.08 -75.32
C GLN A 633 -41.62 72.13 -74.78
N LEU A 634 -40.36 72.33 -75.18
CA LEU A 634 -39.21 71.62 -74.61
C LEU A 634 -39.03 71.94 -73.12
N ALA A 635 -39.11 73.21 -72.73
CA ALA A 635 -39.00 73.63 -71.33
C ALA A 635 -40.11 73.04 -70.46
N GLN A 636 -41.36 72.99 -70.94
CA GLN A 636 -42.46 72.32 -70.23
C GLN A 636 -42.24 70.81 -70.09
N ARG A 637 -41.71 70.15 -71.14
CA ARG A 637 -41.33 68.73 -71.07
C ARG A 637 -40.18 68.50 -70.07
N SER A 638 -39.20 69.39 -70.02
CA SER A 638 -38.10 69.33 -69.05
C SER A 638 -38.57 69.51 -67.61
N ALA A 639 -39.51 70.43 -67.35
CA ALA A 639 -40.10 70.61 -66.02
C ALA A 639 -40.90 69.37 -65.58
N GLN A 640 -41.72 68.81 -66.47
CA GLN A 640 -42.48 67.59 -66.19
C GLN A 640 -41.56 66.40 -65.91
N ALA A 641 -40.52 66.19 -66.73
CA ALA A 641 -39.52 65.14 -66.51
C ALA A 641 -38.75 65.34 -65.20
N SER A 642 -38.41 66.59 -64.86
CA SER A 642 -37.75 66.91 -63.58
C SER A 642 -38.63 66.56 -62.39
N LYS A 643 -39.94 66.82 -62.48
CA LYS A 643 -40.92 66.47 -61.43
C LYS A 643 -41.09 64.95 -61.28
N GLU A 644 -41.10 64.20 -62.37
CA GLU A 644 -41.14 62.73 -62.35
C GLU A 644 -39.86 62.14 -61.75
N ILE A 645 -38.68 62.64 -62.14
CA ILE A 645 -37.39 62.23 -61.54
C ILE A 645 -37.38 62.56 -60.04
N LYS A 646 -37.84 63.75 -59.64
CA LYS A 646 -37.94 64.14 -58.23
C LYS A 646 -38.79 63.15 -57.42
N GLY A 647 -39.92 62.70 -57.97
CA GLY A 647 -40.75 61.66 -57.35
C GLY A 647 -39.98 60.35 -57.13
N LEU A 648 -39.32 59.83 -58.18
CA LEU A 648 -38.53 58.60 -58.09
C LEU A 648 -37.37 58.68 -57.08
N ILE A 649 -36.73 59.85 -56.96
CA ILE A 649 -35.63 60.07 -56.00
C ILE A 649 -36.18 60.13 -54.57
N LEU A 650 -37.33 60.76 -54.33
CA LEU A 650 -37.96 60.76 -53.00
C LEU A 650 -38.39 59.34 -52.57
N ASP A 651 -38.93 58.55 -53.50
CA ASP A 651 -39.25 57.15 -53.23
C ASP A 651 -37.98 56.33 -52.93
N SER A 652 -36.89 56.59 -53.66
CA SER A 652 -35.59 55.96 -53.42
C SER A 652 -34.98 56.36 -52.07
N ASP A 653 -35.13 57.63 -51.65
CA ASP A 653 -34.69 58.13 -50.34
C ASP A 653 -35.41 57.40 -49.20
N ALA A 654 -36.73 57.22 -49.32
CA ALA A 654 -37.52 56.44 -48.37
C ALA A 654 -37.05 54.98 -48.28
N GLN A 655 -36.81 54.31 -49.42
CA GLN A 655 -36.29 52.93 -49.44
C GLN A 655 -34.89 52.80 -48.84
N VAL A 656 -34.00 53.76 -49.08
CA VAL A 656 -32.66 53.79 -48.46
C VAL A 656 -32.77 53.94 -46.96
N LYS A 657 -33.67 54.81 -46.47
CA LYS A 657 -33.90 55.03 -45.04
C LYS A 657 -34.42 53.78 -44.34
N ASP A 658 -35.37 53.07 -44.96
CA ASP A 658 -35.86 51.79 -44.46
C ASP A 658 -34.74 50.73 -44.46
N GLY A 659 -33.89 50.72 -45.49
CA GLY A 659 -32.71 49.85 -45.57
C GLY A 659 -31.70 50.12 -44.45
N VAL A 660 -31.41 51.40 -44.14
CA VAL A 660 -30.54 51.79 -43.02
C VAL A 660 -31.10 51.27 -41.68
N ASP A 661 -32.40 51.42 -41.44
CA ASP A 661 -33.04 50.95 -40.20
C ASP A 661 -32.96 49.41 -40.04
N LEU A 662 -33.18 48.66 -41.13
CA LEU A 662 -33.04 47.20 -41.12
C LEU A 662 -31.61 46.74 -40.83
N VAL A 663 -30.61 47.37 -41.46
CA VAL A 663 -29.19 47.04 -41.21
C VAL A 663 -28.76 47.45 -39.81
N SER A 664 -29.27 48.58 -39.28
CA SER A 664 -29.05 49.00 -37.89
C SER A 664 -29.58 47.96 -36.91
N LYS A 665 -30.81 47.48 -37.08
CA LYS A 665 -31.40 46.42 -36.24
C LYS A 665 -30.62 45.11 -36.33
N ALA A 666 -30.08 44.77 -37.50
CA ALA A 666 -29.19 43.61 -37.65
C ALA A 666 -27.87 43.80 -36.88
N GLY A 667 -27.30 45.01 -36.91
CA GLY A 667 -26.12 45.38 -36.11
C GLY A 667 -26.37 45.25 -34.60
N ASP A 668 -27.50 45.76 -34.11
CA ASP A 668 -27.89 45.65 -32.70
C ASP A 668 -28.07 44.18 -32.27
N ALA A 669 -28.68 43.35 -33.12
CA ALA A 669 -28.83 41.92 -32.85
C ALA A 669 -27.46 41.20 -32.77
N LEU A 670 -26.51 41.55 -33.63
CA LEU A 670 -25.14 41.02 -33.58
C LEU A 670 -24.40 41.45 -32.31
N GLN A 671 -24.59 42.69 -31.86
CA GLN A 671 -24.06 43.16 -30.58
C GLN A 671 -24.65 42.38 -29.39
N GLY A 672 -25.94 42.05 -29.45
CA GLY A 672 -26.59 41.16 -28.49
C GLY A 672 -25.97 39.76 -28.45
N ILE A 673 -25.65 39.19 -29.62
CA ILE A 673 -24.96 37.89 -29.73
C ILE A 673 -23.56 37.96 -29.10
N VAL A 674 -22.78 39.02 -29.38
CA VAL A 674 -21.45 39.22 -28.77
C VAL A 674 -21.54 39.19 -27.24
N SER A 675 -22.49 39.93 -26.66
CA SER A 675 -22.72 39.97 -25.21
C SER A 675 -23.15 38.59 -24.65
N GLY A 676 -24.06 37.89 -25.35
CA GLY A 676 -24.52 36.56 -24.95
C GLY A 676 -23.42 35.51 -24.98
N VAL A 677 -22.60 35.50 -26.03
CA VAL A 677 -21.46 34.58 -26.16
C VAL A 677 -20.40 34.87 -25.10
N GLN A 678 -20.22 36.13 -24.70
CA GLN A 678 -19.32 36.49 -23.62
C GLN A 678 -19.78 35.94 -22.26
N GLN A 679 -21.08 35.96 -21.97
CA GLN A 679 -21.62 35.32 -20.75
C GLN A 679 -21.41 33.81 -20.76
N VAL A 680 -21.63 33.16 -21.90
CA VAL A 680 -21.36 31.72 -22.07
C VAL A 680 -19.88 31.40 -21.84
N ALA A 681 -18.96 32.21 -22.37
CA ALA A 681 -17.52 32.04 -22.16
C ALA A 681 -17.14 32.15 -20.66
N THR A 682 -17.74 33.08 -19.92
CA THR A 682 -17.52 33.19 -18.46
C THR A 682 -17.97 31.92 -17.73
N LEU A 683 -19.19 31.42 -18.00
CA LEU A 683 -19.70 30.19 -17.39
C LEU A 683 -18.81 28.97 -17.70
N ILE A 684 -18.30 28.89 -18.92
CA ILE A 684 -17.38 27.82 -19.33
C ILE A 684 -16.05 27.92 -18.57
N ALA A 685 -15.52 29.13 -18.37
CA ALA A 685 -14.30 29.33 -17.60
C ALA A 685 -14.48 28.92 -16.13
N GLU A 686 -15.63 29.24 -15.52
CA GLU A 686 -16.01 28.80 -14.18
C GLU A 686 -16.13 27.26 -14.10
N MET A 687 -16.77 26.63 -15.09
CA MET A 687 -16.85 25.16 -15.18
C MET A 687 -15.47 24.51 -15.29
N ALA A 688 -14.58 25.05 -16.13
CA ALA A 688 -13.22 24.53 -16.27
C ALA A 688 -12.43 24.62 -14.95
N SER A 689 -12.57 25.74 -14.22
CA SER A 689 -11.96 25.91 -12.90
C SER A 689 -12.51 24.90 -11.88
N ALA A 690 -13.83 24.76 -11.81
CA ALA A 690 -14.48 23.81 -10.90
C ALA A 690 -14.11 22.35 -11.22
N SER A 691 -14.03 21.99 -12.50
CA SER A 691 -13.58 20.64 -12.90
C SER A 691 -12.11 20.38 -12.56
N ALA A 692 -11.24 21.40 -12.63
CA ALA A 692 -9.84 21.26 -12.21
C ALA A 692 -9.71 21.07 -10.69
N GLU A 693 -10.51 21.78 -9.89
CA GLU A 693 -10.60 21.57 -8.44
C GLU A 693 -11.14 20.17 -8.11
N GLN A 694 -12.20 19.71 -8.80
CA GLN A 694 -12.71 18.35 -8.64
C GLN A 694 -11.67 17.29 -8.99
N ALA A 695 -10.88 17.47 -10.05
CA ALA A 695 -9.80 16.54 -10.38
C ALA A 695 -8.77 16.43 -9.26
N THR A 696 -8.40 17.57 -8.66
CA THR A 696 -7.48 17.62 -7.51
C THR A 696 -8.07 16.90 -6.29
N ALA A 697 -9.36 17.12 -5.99
CA ALA A 697 -10.05 16.44 -4.91
C ALA A 697 -10.17 14.92 -5.13
N LEU A 698 -10.37 14.48 -6.38
CA LEU A 698 -10.39 13.06 -6.73
C LEU A 698 -9.02 12.40 -6.53
N ASP A 699 -7.91 13.11 -6.80
CA ASP A 699 -6.57 12.59 -6.53
C ASP A 699 -6.34 12.39 -5.00
N GLU A 700 -6.88 13.27 -4.15
CA GLU A 700 -6.83 13.13 -2.70
C GLU A 700 -7.71 11.97 -2.19
N ILE A 701 -8.91 11.79 -2.75
CA ILE A 701 -9.76 10.64 -2.43
C ILE A 701 -9.07 9.33 -2.87
N ASN A 702 -8.43 9.30 -4.04
CA ASN A 702 -7.68 8.12 -4.48
C ASN A 702 -6.55 7.76 -3.50
N SER A 703 -5.83 8.75 -2.96
CA SER A 703 -4.84 8.50 -1.92
C SER A 703 -5.48 7.95 -0.63
N THR A 704 -6.69 8.39 -0.30
CA THR A 704 -7.43 7.89 0.87
C THR A 704 -7.88 6.43 0.66
N VAL A 705 -8.38 6.09 -0.53
CA VAL A 705 -8.75 4.71 -0.89
C VAL A 705 -7.52 3.79 -0.83
N ALA A 706 -6.36 4.25 -1.30
CA ALA A 706 -5.10 3.49 -1.17
C ALA A 706 -4.72 3.23 0.30
N ASN A 707 -4.88 4.22 1.19
CA ASN A 707 -4.67 4.02 2.62
C ASN A 707 -5.67 3.03 3.23
N MET A 708 -6.93 3.05 2.78
CA MET A 708 -7.94 2.08 3.23
C MET A 708 -7.63 0.66 2.74
N ASP A 709 -7.07 0.51 1.53
CA ASP A 709 -6.60 -0.77 1.01
C ASP A 709 -5.43 -1.31 1.85
N GLU A 710 -4.44 -0.47 2.18
CA GLU A 710 -3.32 -0.86 3.07
C GLU A 710 -3.84 -1.32 4.45
N MET A 711 -4.80 -0.59 5.03
CA MET A 711 -5.41 -0.98 6.31
C MET A 711 -6.22 -2.27 6.19
N THR A 712 -6.89 -2.51 5.06
CA THR A 712 -7.64 -3.74 4.79
C THR A 712 -6.68 -4.94 4.70
N GLN A 713 -5.54 -4.79 4.05
CA GLN A 713 -4.49 -5.81 4.01
C GLN A 713 -3.88 -6.07 5.40
N LYS A 714 -3.64 -5.03 6.20
CA LYS A 714 -3.21 -5.19 7.60
C LYS A 714 -4.25 -5.92 8.44
N ASN A 715 -5.54 -5.66 8.24
CA ASN A 715 -6.61 -6.38 8.92
C ASN A 715 -6.62 -7.86 8.51
N ALA A 716 -6.40 -8.18 7.24
CA ALA A 716 -6.28 -9.56 6.78
C ALA A 716 -5.10 -10.29 7.46
N ALA A 717 -3.94 -9.65 7.52
CA ALA A 717 -2.78 -10.19 8.23
C ALA A 717 -3.05 -10.37 9.74
N LEU A 718 -3.72 -9.40 10.37
CA LEU A 718 -4.11 -9.46 11.79
C LEU A 718 -5.09 -10.62 12.04
N VAL A 719 -6.01 -10.86 11.11
CA VAL A 719 -6.95 -11.99 11.17
C VAL A 719 -6.21 -13.32 11.11
N GLU A 720 -5.23 -13.47 10.21
CA GLU A 720 -4.39 -14.67 10.15
C GLU A 720 -3.60 -14.87 11.45
N GLU A 721 -2.98 -13.80 11.97
CA GLU A 721 -2.22 -13.85 13.22
C GLU A 721 -3.11 -14.21 14.42
N THR A 722 -4.28 -13.58 14.53
CA THR A 722 -5.23 -13.82 15.63
C THR A 722 -5.80 -15.24 15.57
N THR A 723 -6.07 -15.75 14.36
CA THR A 723 -6.53 -17.12 14.15
C THR A 723 -5.45 -18.12 14.55
N ALA A 724 -4.20 -17.89 14.15
CA ALA A 724 -3.06 -18.73 14.54
C ALA A 724 -2.83 -18.71 16.06
N ALA A 725 -2.93 -17.53 16.69
CA ALA A 725 -2.81 -17.40 18.14
C ALA A 725 -3.94 -18.14 18.88
N ALA A 726 -5.19 -18.03 18.41
CA ALA A 726 -6.32 -18.76 18.96
C ALA A 726 -6.16 -20.28 18.83
N GLN A 727 -5.71 -20.77 17.66
CA GLN A 727 -5.42 -22.19 17.45
C GLN A 727 -4.30 -22.69 18.37
N ALA A 728 -3.22 -21.91 18.53
CA ALA A 728 -2.13 -22.24 19.44
C ALA A 728 -2.60 -22.30 20.90
N MET A 729 -3.44 -21.35 21.33
CA MET A 729 -4.02 -21.31 22.67
C MET A 729 -4.96 -22.49 22.94
N SER A 730 -5.75 -22.88 21.95
CA SER A 730 -6.58 -24.09 21.99
C SER A 730 -5.73 -25.37 22.10
N GLY A 731 -4.61 -25.43 21.37
CA GLY A 731 -3.60 -26.48 21.47
C GLY A 731 -3.00 -26.56 22.87
N GLN A 732 -2.53 -25.44 23.43
CA GLN A 732 -1.98 -25.36 24.78
C GLN A 732 -2.98 -25.79 25.86
N ALA A 733 -4.25 -25.40 25.73
CA ALA A 733 -5.30 -25.85 26.64
C ALA A 733 -5.53 -27.37 26.54
N THR A 734 -5.45 -27.94 25.33
CA THR A 734 -5.54 -29.38 25.10
C THR A 734 -4.34 -30.12 25.70
N ASP A 735 -3.13 -29.58 25.55
CA ASP A 735 -1.91 -30.14 26.13
C ASP A 735 -1.95 -30.11 27.66
N LEU A 736 -2.41 -29.00 28.26
CA LEU A 736 -2.64 -28.89 29.70
C LEU A 736 -3.62 -29.96 30.18
N LYS A 737 -4.73 -30.16 29.46
CA LYS A 737 -5.73 -31.20 29.77
C LYS A 737 -5.12 -32.60 29.67
N SER A 738 -4.24 -32.85 28.70
CA SER A 738 -3.52 -34.12 28.54
C SER A 738 -2.54 -34.36 29.69
N LEU A 739 -1.75 -33.35 30.06
CA LEU A 739 -0.78 -33.40 31.16
C LEU A 739 -1.43 -33.70 32.51
N VAL A 740 -2.59 -33.09 32.79
CA VAL A 740 -3.34 -33.36 34.03
C VAL A 740 -4.22 -34.61 33.94
N GLY A 741 -4.46 -35.14 32.73
CA GLY A 741 -5.28 -36.33 32.49
C GLY A 741 -4.71 -37.63 33.07
N PHE A 742 -3.43 -37.63 33.47
CA PHE A 742 -2.85 -38.70 34.30
C PHE A 742 -3.55 -38.82 35.66
N PHE A 743 -3.99 -37.70 36.23
CA PHE A 743 -4.63 -37.66 37.54
C PHE A 743 -6.13 -37.95 37.43
N LYS A 744 -6.57 -38.99 38.14
CA LYS A 744 -7.96 -39.38 38.30
C LYS A 744 -8.47 -38.79 39.61
N PHE A 745 -9.53 -38.01 39.52
CA PHE A 745 -10.21 -37.44 40.67
C PHE A 745 -11.71 -37.37 40.37
N ASP A 746 -12.54 -37.54 41.38
CA ASP A 746 -13.99 -37.52 41.23
C ASP A 746 -14.46 -36.07 41.26
N GLN A 747 -14.87 -35.57 40.09
CA GLN A 747 -15.40 -34.21 39.94
C GLN A 747 -16.74 -34.04 40.69
N ALA A 748 -17.39 -35.14 41.09
CA ALA A 748 -18.77 -35.15 41.59
C ALA A 748 -18.94 -34.85 43.10
N ALA A 749 -17.86 -34.83 43.90
CA ALA A 749 -17.98 -34.68 45.35
C ALA A 749 -17.31 -33.39 45.85
N GLY A 750 -18.03 -32.26 45.77
CA GLY A 750 -17.81 -31.17 46.73
C GLY A 750 -17.23 -29.85 46.24
N PHE A 751 -17.43 -29.43 44.99
CA PHE A 751 -17.49 -27.98 44.72
C PHE A 751 -18.89 -27.45 45.06
N GLY A 752 -19.22 -27.51 46.34
CA GLY A 752 -20.21 -26.62 46.92
C GLY A 752 -19.71 -25.19 46.73
N ALA A 753 -20.54 -24.36 46.13
CA ALA A 753 -20.30 -22.96 45.91
C ALA A 753 -20.00 -22.20 47.22
N THR A 754 -18.73 -22.18 47.65
CA THR A 754 -18.26 -21.29 48.70
C THR A 754 -16.91 -20.69 48.34
N GLY A 755 -16.98 -19.47 47.80
CA GLY A 755 -16.00 -18.43 48.13
C GLY A 755 -14.78 -18.25 47.24
N PHE A 756 -14.98 -17.94 45.95
CA PHE A 756 -14.16 -16.89 45.30
C PHE A 756 -15.09 -16.02 44.45
N GLY A 757 -15.06 -14.72 44.71
CA GLY A 757 -15.98 -13.72 44.17
C GLY A 757 -15.76 -13.39 42.70
N TYR A 758 -15.94 -14.36 41.81
CA TYR A 758 -16.38 -14.08 40.46
C TYR A 758 -17.84 -14.50 40.39
N ALA A 759 -18.74 -13.51 40.50
CA ALA A 759 -20.10 -13.73 40.08
C ALA A 759 -20.05 -14.21 38.62
N PRO A 760 -20.69 -15.34 38.25
CA PRO A 760 -20.97 -15.55 36.85
C PRO A 760 -21.77 -14.32 36.43
N ALA A 761 -21.20 -13.50 35.54
CA ALA A 761 -21.97 -12.45 34.90
C ALA A 761 -23.26 -13.13 34.41
N PRO A 762 -24.44 -12.54 34.66
CA PRO A 762 -25.66 -13.12 34.15
C PRO A 762 -25.42 -13.40 32.67
N ARG A 763 -25.82 -14.58 32.20
CA ARG A 763 -26.02 -14.79 30.77
C ARG A 763 -26.98 -13.70 30.31
N ALA A 764 -26.43 -12.55 29.95
CA ALA A 764 -27.04 -11.68 28.99
C ALA A 764 -27.14 -12.60 27.78
N ALA A 765 -28.36 -13.02 27.47
CA ALA A 765 -28.69 -13.22 26.08
C ALA A 765 -28.22 -11.93 25.42
N VAL A 766 -27.03 -11.96 24.84
CA VAL A 766 -26.59 -10.92 23.94
C VAL A 766 -27.60 -11.05 22.83
N HIS A 767 -28.59 -10.16 22.87
CA HIS A 767 -29.26 -9.73 21.69
C HIS A 767 -28.13 -9.32 20.76
N VAL A 768 -27.75 -10.25 19.88
CA VAL A 768 -27.17 -9.91 18.61
C VAL A 768 -28.13 -8.86 18.09
N HIS A 769 -27.69 -7.60 18.06
CA HIS A 769 -28.33 -6.65 17.18
C HIS A 769 -28.09 -7.21 15.79
N ALA A 770 -28.99 -8.09 15.35
CA ALA A 770 -29.36 -8.18 13.97
C ALA A 770 -29.85 -6.77 13.62
N ALA A 771 -28.92 -5.91 13.22
CA ALA A 771 -29.26 -4.83 12.32
C ALA A 771 -30.02 -5.49 11.16
N PRO A 772 -31.16 -4.91 10.73
CA PRO A 772 -32.04 -5.59 9.80
C PRO A 772 -31.23 -5.95 8.56
N ALA A 773 -31.27 -7.22 8.18
CA ALA A 773 -30.86 -7.65 6.86
C ALA A 773 -31.51 -6.67 5.87
N VAL A 774 -30.68 -5.94 5.12
CA VAL A 774 -31.14 -5.25 3.92
C VAL A 774 -31.64 -6.37 3.02
N ALA A 775 -32.94 -6.62 3.09
CA ALA A 775 -33.61 -7.52 2.19
C ALA A 775 -33.38 -6.96 0.78
N THR A 776 -32.45 -7.58 0.05
CA THR A 776 -32.39 -7.51 -1.40
C THR A 776 -33.68 -8.12 -1.93
N THR A 777 -34.76 -7.34 -1.89
CA THR A 777 -35.94 -7.61 -2.68
C THR A 777 -35.54 -7.34 -4.12
N ARG A 778 -35.14 -8.42 -4.79
CA ARG A 778 -35.04 -8.49 -6.25
C ARG A 778 -36.42 -8.18 -6.83
N ARG A 779 -36.69 -6.89 -7.06
CA ARG A 779 -37.93 -6.44 -7.70
C ARG A 779 -37.77 -6.62 -9.21
N ALA A 780 -38.61 -7.47 -9.77
CA ALA A 780 -38.73 -7.67 -11.22
C ALA A 780 -39.03 -6.34 -11.95
N PRO A 781 -38.61 -6.18 -13.21
CA PRO A 781 -38.77 -4.92 -13.93
C PRO A 781 -40.24 -4.75 -14.34
N ALA A 782 -40.80 -3.56 -14.09
CA ALA A 782 -42.11 -3.16 -14.55
C ALA A 782 -42.01 -1.84 -15.36
N PRO A 783 -42.94 -1.61 -16.31
CA PRO A 783 -42.62 -1.06 -17.62
C PRO A 783 -42.59 0.47 -17.67
N THR A 784 -41.78 0.97 -18.60
CA THR A 784 -41.71 2.36 -19.05
C THR A 784 -43.04 2.88 -19.61
N ARG A 785 -43.52 4.04 -19.14
CA ARG A 785 -44.42 4.96 -19.87
C ARG A 785 -44.36 6.39 -19.26
N PRO A 786 -44.77 7.44 -20.00
CA PRO A 786 -43.83 8.44 -20.50
C PRO A 786 -44.02 9.85 -19.92
N ALA A 787 -43.01 10.68 -20.21
CA ALA A 787 -42.84 12.11 -19.96
C ALA A 787 -44.11 12.94 -19.68
N ALA A 788 -44.09 13.68 -18.57
CA ALA A 788 -44.98 14.81 -18.30
C ALA A 788 -44.24 16.15 -18.50
N LYS A 789 -44.90 17.05 -19.23
CA LYS A 789 -44.49 18.41 -19.63
C LYS A 789 -44.33 19.39 -18.45
N PRO A 790 -43.59 20.50 -18.63
CA PRO A 790 -43.28 21.46 -17.58
C PRO A 790 -44.47 22.40 -17.27
N ALA A 791 -44.67 22.70 -15.99
CA ALA A 791 -45.70 23.61 -15.51
C ALA A 791 -45.28 25.08 -15.66
N ALA A 792 -46.27 25.91 -16.00
CA ALA A 792 -46.14 27.30 -16.39
C ALA A 792 -46.19 28.29 -15.20
N LYS A 793 -45.67 29.50 -15.48
CA LYS A 793 -45.83 30.82 -14.82
C LYS A 793 -46.99 31.03 -13.83
N PRO A 794 -46.80 32.05 -12.97
CA PRO A 794 -47.77 33.16 -12.94
C PRO A 794 -47.13 34.55 -13.11
N ALA A 795 -47.84 35.42 -13.85
CA ALA A 795 -47.79 36.89 -13.75
C ALA A 795 -49.04 37.32 -12.92
N ALA A 796 -49.18 38.50 -12.29
CA ALA A 796 -48.68 39.83 -12.57
C ALA A 796 -48.96 40.81 -11.38
N ARG A 797 -48.40 42.04 -11.52
CA ARG A 797 -48.76 43.35 -10.90
C ARG A 797 -48.25 43.58 -9.46
N GLY A 798 -47.64 44.71 -9.09
CA GLY A 798 -47.42 45.99 -9.77
C GLY A 798 -47.70 47.18 -8.83
N ASN A 799 -46.71 48.06 -8.70
CA ASN A 799 -46.72 49.45 -8.21
C ASN A 799 -46.71 49.77 -6.69
N GLY A 800 -45.64 50.49 -6.30
CA GLY A 800 -45.53 51.30 -5.09
C GLY A 800 -44.17 52.02 -5.07
N THR A 801 -44.16 53.27 -5.55
CA THR A 801 -42.99 54.16 -5.76
C THR A 801 -42.60 54.98 -4.53
N ALA A 802 -41.28 55.27 -4.41
CA ALA A 802 -40.63 56.44 -3.78
C ALA A 802 -40.72 56.58 -2.23
N HIS A 803 -39.72 57.01 -1.44
CA HIS A 803 -38.58 57.93 -1.66
C HIS A 803 -37.55 57.81 -0.46
N PRO A 804 -36.52 58.67 -0.24
CA PRO A 804 -35.09 58.30 -0.39
C PRO A 804 -34.15 58.61 0.82
N GLY A 805 -32.87 58.21 0.69
CA GLY A 805 -31.71 59.06 1.02
C GLY A 805 -30.89 58.77 2.30
N ALA A 806 -29.59 58.47 2.11
CA ALA A 806 -28.41 58.95 2.89
C ALA A 806 -27.20 58.02 2.61
N THR A 807 -26.32 58.35 1.65
CA THR A 807 -25.00 59.01 1.82
C THR A 807 -23.97 58.28 2.70
N ALA A 808 -22.91 57.75 2.09
CA ALA A 808 -21.52 58.03 2.49
C ALA A 808 -20.52 57.63 1.38
N LYS A 809 -19.62 58.55 1.07
CA LYS A 809 -18.46 58.48 0.15
C LYS A 809 -17.16 58.42 1.03
N PRO A 810 -15.90 58.50 0.51
CA PRO A 810 -14.93 57.40 0.59
C PRO A 810 -13.52 57.77 1.16
N ALA A 811 -12.61 56.77 1.19
CA ALA A 811 -11.13 56.84 1.13
C ALA A 811 -10.38 57.44 2.37
N ALA A 812 -9.11 57.18 2.71
CA ALA A 812 -7.96 56.49 2.11
C ALA A 812 -6.85 56.22 3.17
N ARG A 813 -5.98 55.22 2.88
CA ARG A 813 -4.48 55.15 3.04
C ARG A 813 -3.74 55.20 4.40
N THR A 814 -2.50 54.68 4.30
CA THR A 814 -1.25 54.73 5.14
C THR A 814 -1.15 53.66 6.23
N ASP A 815 -0.08 52.87 6.46
CA ASP A 815 1.33 52.83 6.02
C ASP A 815 1.94 51.42 6.24
N SER A 816 3.06 51.10 5.56
CA SER A 816 3.99 49.98 5.90
C SER A 816 5.07 50.44 6.89
N PRO A 817 5.82 49.54 7.58
CA PRO A 817 7.09 49.05 7.01
C PRO A 817 7.57 47.62 7.41
N ALA A 818 8.42 47.05 6.52
CA ALA A 818 9.66 46.28 6.71
C ALA A 818 9.74 44.88 7.42
N ARG A 819 10.14 43.89 6.59
CA ARG A 819 11.07 42.72 6.75
C ARG A 819 11.53 42.25 8.14
N SER A 820 11.36 40.95 8.41
CA SER A 820 12.45 40.04 8.83
C SER A 820 12.13 38.55 8.58
N THR A 821 13.15 37.81 8.16
CA THR A 821 13.29 36.35 8.05
C THR A 821 13.15 35.62 9.38
N THR A 822 12.41 34.51 9.45
CA THR A 822 12.71 33.33 10.30
C THR A 822 11.81 32.15 9.95
N VAL A 823 12.44 30.98 9.76
CA VAL A 823 11.84 29.62 9.71
C VAL A 823 11.37 29.23 11.12
N PRO A 824 10.32 28.39 11.25
CA PRO A 824 10.23 27.49 12.40
C PRO A 824 10.22 26.02 11.96
N VAL A 825 11.30 25.34 12.31
CA VAL A 825 11.32 23.91 12.64
C VAL A 825 10.67 23.78 14.01
N LEU A 826 9.72 22.86 14.19
CA LEU A 826 9.38 22.36 15.52
C LEU A 826 9.47 20.83 15.56
N LYS A 827 10.40 20.40 16.41
CA LYS A 827 10.60 19.05 16.94
C LYS A 827 9.47 18.66 17.89
N HIS A 828 9.32 17.35 18.00
CA HIS A 828 8.60 16.58 19.00
C HIS A 828 8.39 17.23 20.38
N SER A 829 7.18 17.05 20.91
CA SER A 829 6.97 16.73 22.32
C SER A 829 6.10 15.48 22.41
N SER A 830 6.62 14.53 23.18
CA SER A 830 6.00 13.29 23.62
C SER A 830 4.86 13.51 24.61
N SER A 831 4.15 12.39 24.82
CA SER A 831 3.57 11.91 26.07
C SER A 831 2.30 12.57 26.60
N ASP A 832 1.26 11.73 26.51
CA ASP A 832 0.35 11.31 27.59
C ASP A 832 -1.07 11.87 27.58
N ASP A 833 -1.95 10.90 27.30
CA ASP A 833 -3.16 10.52 28.02
C ASP A 833 -4.41 11.41 28.00
N ASP A 834 -5.52 10.69 27.89
CA ASP A 834 -6.91 11.07 28.14
C ASP A 834 -7.58 12.04 27.15
N ASP A 835 -8.33 11.49 26.19
CA ASP A 835 -9.79 11.40 26.36
C ASP A 835 -10.45 10.79 25.12
N TRP A 836 -10.87 9.52 25.23
CA TRP A 836 -11.91 8.95 24.38
C TRP A 836 -13.27 9.33 24.96
N LYS A 837 -14.04 10.18 24.25
CA LYS A 837 -15.51 10.21 24.36
C LYS A 837 -16.16 10.39 22.99
N GLU A 838 -16.83 9.31 22.56
CA GLU A 838 -17.94 9.24 21.59
C GLU A 838 -17.68 9.76 20.17
N PHE A 839 -17.30 8.87 19.25
CA PHE A 839 -18.26 8.14 18.39
C PHE A 839 -17.57 7.04 17.58
#